data_AF-A0A7H1B2T2-F1
#
_entry.id   AF-A0A7H1B2T2-F1
#
_cell.length_a   1.000
_cell.length_b   1.000
_cell.length_c   1.000
_cell.angle_alpha   90.00
_cell.angle_beta   90.00
_cell.angle_gamma   90.00
#
_symmetry.space_group_name_H-M   'P 1'
#
loop_
_entity.id
_entity.type
_entity.pdbx_description
1 polymer ?
#
loop_
_entity_poly.entity_id
_entity_poly.type
_entity_poly.pdbx_seq_one_letter_code
_entity_poly.pdbx_strand_id
1 'polypeptide(L)'
;MESSIQTLLSRLVTGPAFMLLGQALEEFQAASGPARSVVPSAVESLSDNAAAEYERFDREVRAVEPPEWLSEAAQYPWNGVFTSRIDSSLPDVFVSEWRRVVPTAQAFLGRHPRSATEMQVRYLFGGVGLPEEERPPTDVIQEVESKARAAEMLQVLAETLATPRGVIVIEGYRPGDWLTTQELFTFVNRLQPGQAHLFSVTEALREDTFVRAAIDRGMLVAHSETFSAVLNELETSGRFQRMSAGRAMAGQRLIPIGDGFAEVDVNTWNRVIGAARPVDNELLEPFPSASSALKYQRFRTFLGASEGSPPWKAVASGYNLRRDFEEVLLRRVQSSLDELSMPEPIVIAGQTATGKTIALCSLALQVARSGQAAVLHRSRRGDRPTLADIDAFASWADENHAIPTLLVWDGMVDIDEYYTLQRQLRSRGRRVLIVGSSYLPPQHVKKVIRVDSGLSEAEVARVKDWLPAFAVPVPDDIGGKLDSSFLALLYRVLPETERGLRRGLTMEMREAEIGLEKLSKATEETGSSRLGAIAQALADAGFDIDALAPSERPHAELIDLSFEERSSTERLTSMVLVAGRRGLLVPLELVLRILGREGSSRIVELVRNFDIFRWTEDERGSQYLGARTQLEAELLAREDLNVRTEVEVTGQMIENLRPMPTRGGGEEVQFMVDLMEGMGPQSRDSTRYAEHYLDLANAFVHLREGRGLAHHRLVLLEANLTREHVLWAQKHNVSSSAERIELLRHVQRLLEVTIEEADASPRSRLNLLVELASTDGAQVFELSQRGEPSNASAISALMSEVTRAALSARAYDPENVYPVDVVAWTTRRAVETGVLSEETRIDLLANAQASLDSIDPGTLSPAQRATYDQRRVEMARMLNDKALEAKHLAALTENNDPAAYYFLARSAARRGPEGVKVAVESLLRASIEVRADWRCSRLLLDLFWELKTGKPFLRGERQVLAFTEADWNECLRITDAIPVAGDFDRYRLDFLRGLSLFHLGSYRASEEVFRRLDRESQDLSSRIVSTYLASGSDGKALLFTGRVVWATPDGRRGIAWVDQLRIEVPFIPQRFSVTDFRRKGDILPSFHIAFNMRGALADPIRAAHRGERRTPDAQ
;
A
#
# COMPACT_ATOMS: atom_id res chain seq x y z
N MET A 1 -24.49 38.80 -11.03
CA MET A 1 -23.61 37.62 -11.17
C MET A 1 -24.50 36.50 -11.66
N GLU A 2 -24.22 35.98 -12.84
CA GLU A 2 -25.01 34.90 -13.39
C GLU A 2 -24.90 33.64 -12.51
N SER A 3 -26.00 32.91 -12.38
CA SER A 3 -26.08 31.62 -11.66
C SER A 3 -25.02 30.61 -12.15
N SER A 4 -24.68 30.68 -13.44
CA SER A 4 -23.63 29.91 -14.11
C SER A 4 -22.24 30.10 -13.48
N ILE A 5 -21.84 31.35 -13.20
CA ILE A 5 -20.52 31.69 -12.64
C ILE A 5 -20.41 31.25 -11.18
N GLN A 6 -21.50 31.32 -10.39
CA GLN A 6 -21.50 30.80 -9.02
C GLN A 6 -21.35 29.28 -8.99
N THR A 7 -21.99 28.59 -9.92
CA THR A 7 -21.88 27.13 -10.07
C THR A 7 -20.46 26.73 -10.47
N LEU A 8 -19.86 27.45 -11.43
CA LEU A 8 -18.47 27.29 -11.83
C LEU A 8 -17.52 27.48 -10.64
N LEU A 9 -17.65 28.58 -9.89
CA LEU A 9 -16.82 28.88 -8.73
C LEU A 9 -16.92 27.79 -7.66
N SER A 10 -18.13 27.32 -7.37
CA SER A 10 -18.33 26.22 -6.42
C SER A 10 -17.57 24.96 -6.82
N ARG A 11 -17.58 24.61 -8.12
CA ARG A 11 -16.91 23.40 -8.63
C ARG A 11 -15.39 23.57 -8.67
N LEU A 12 -14.88 24.71 -9.12
CA LEU A 12 -13.44 25.02 -9.11
C LEU A 12 -12.83 24.91 -7.71
N VAL A 13 -13.57 25.26 -6.66
CA VAL A 13 -13.08 25.21 -5.27
C VAL A 13 -13.20 23.81 -4.64
N THR A 14 -14.14 22.97 -5.09
CA THR A 14 -14.53 21.76 -4.35
C THR A 14 -14.37 20.44 -5.09
N GLY A 15 -14.22 20.46 -6.42
CA GLY A 15 -14.09 19.27 -7.26
C GLY A 15 -12.87 19.34 -8.16
N PRO A 16 -12.52 18.23 -8.82
CA PRO A 16 -11.37 18.21 -9.73
C PRO A 16 -11.68 19.06 -10.97
N ALA A 17 -10.68 19.80 -11.43
CA ALA A 17 -10.78 20.70 -12.56
C ALA A 17 -9.91 20.19 -13.71
N PHE A 18 -10.52 20.05 -14.88
CA PHE A 18 -9.85 19.64 -16.12
C PHE A 18 -10.01 20.71 -17.18
N MET A 19 -8.98 20.85 -18.01
CA MET A 19 -9.02 21.73 -19.18
C MET A 19 -9.07 20.89 -20.45
N LEU A 20 -10.00 21.20 -21.36
CA LEU A 20 -10.00 20.72 -22.74
C LEU A 20 -9.56 21.88 -23.64
N LEU A 21 -8.37 21.78 -24.20
CA LEU A 21 -7.76 22.83 -25.00
C LEU A 21 -7.80 22.48 -26.48
N GLY A 22 -8.48 23.31 -27.27
CA GLY A 22 -8.51 23.19 -28.72
C GLY A 22 -7.27 23.75 -29.41
N GLN A 23 -7.24 23.65 -30.74
CA GLN A 23 -6.12 24.06 -31.57
C GLN A 23 -6.00 25.59 -31.77
N ALA A 24 -7.03 26.37 -31.43
CA ALA A 24 -7.03 27.81 -31.64
C ALA A 24 -6.24 28.57 -30.56
N LEU A 25 -5.15 29.23 -30.97
CA LEU A 25 -4.36 30.15 -30.12
C LEU A 25 -4.87 31.61 -30.15
N GLU A 26 -5.86 31.87 -31.00
CA GLU A 26 -6.55 33.13 -31.35
C GLU A 26 -5.72 34.33 -31.83
N GLU A 27 -6.23 34.91 -32.92
CA GLU A 27 -6.05 36.30 -33.35
C GLU A 27 -6.98 37.21 -32.51
N PHE A 28 -6.61 37.51 -31.27
CA PHE A 28 -7.14 38.71 -30.61
C PHE A 28 -6.07 39.80 -30.71
N GLN A 29 -6.27 40.68 -31.70
CA GLN A 29 -5.52 41.91 -31.99
C GLN A 29 -4.10 41.76 -32.57
N ALA A 30 -3.99 41.84 -33.91
CA ALA A 30 -3.18 42.87 -34.59
C ALA A 30 -3.46 42.85 -36.09
N ALA A 31 -4.05 43.93 -36.61
CA ALA A 31 -3.83 44.31 -37.99
C ALA A 31 -2.31 44.42 -38.20
N SER A 32 -1.75 43.74 -39.20
CA SER A 32 -0.32 43.69 -39.58
C SER A 32 0.62 42.77 -38.78
N GLY A 33 0.57 41.46 -39.07
CA GLY A 33 1.62 40.47 -38.76
C GLY A 33 1.64 39.35 -39.82
N PRO A 34 2.77 38.63 -40.02
CA PRO A 34 2.85 37.59 -41.05
C PRO A 34 1.85 36.47 -40.75
N ALA A 35 1.24 35.92 -41.82
CA ALA A 35 0.21 34.89 -41.72
C ALA A 35 0.63 33.75 -40.77
N ARG A 36 -0.13 33.58 -39.68
CA ARG A 36 0.12 32.53 -38.67
C ARG A 36 -0.12 31.15 -39.29
N SER A 37 0.66 30.18 -38.83
CA SER A 37 0.63 28.77 -39.23
C SER A 37 -0.80 28.20 -39.20
N VAL A 38 -1.29 27.70 -40.33
CA VAL A 38 -2.59 27.01 -40.41
C VAL A 38 -2.39 25.62 -39.83
N VAL A 39 -3.25 25.24 -38.88
CA VAL A 39 -3.30 23.89 -38.31
C VAL A 39 -3.39 22.87 -39.46
N PRO A 40 -2.46 21.92 -39.58
CA PRO A 40 -2.52 20.89 -40.61
C PRO A 40 -3.85 20.14 -40.53
N SER A 41 -4.52 19.97 -41.67
CA SER A 41 -5.80 19.24 -41.73
C SER A 41 -5.53 17.75 -41.50
N ALA A 42 -6.22 17.12 -40.55
CA ALA A 42 -6.12 15.67 -40.32
C ALA A 42 -6.41 14.84 -41.60
N VAL A 43 -7.14 15.42 -42.57
CA VAL A 43 -7.62 14.75 -43.78
C VAL A 43 -6.81 15.12 -45.04
N GLU A 44 -6.30 16.35 -45.14
CA GLU A 44 -5.53 16.80 -46.32
C GLU A 44 -4.01 16.56 -46.18
N SER A 45 -3.51 16.38 -44.96
CA SER A 45 -2.09 16.10 -44.69
C SER A 45 -1.69 14.65 -45.00
N LEU A 46 -2.64 13.77 -45.37
CA LEU A 46 -2.48 12.33 -45.61
C LEU A 46 -1.76 12.01 -46.95
N SER A 47 -0.67 12.71 -47.22
CA SER A 47 0.29 12.42 -48.29
C SER A 47 1.58 11.83 -47.71
N ASP A 48 2.48 11.31 -48.54
CA ASP A 48 3.81 10.78 -48.14
C ASP A 48 4.69 11.78 -47.33
N ASN A 49 4.22 13.02 -47.10
CA ASN A 49 4.93 14.13 -46.46
C ASN A 49 4.27 14.64 -45.14
N ALA A 50 3.24 13.98 -44.61
CA ALA A 50 2.49 14.40 -43.41
C ALA A 50 3.37 14.73 -42.20
N ALA A 51 4.34 13.85 -41.91
CA ALA A 51 5.26 14.02 -40.80
C ALA A 51 6.13 15.29 -40.92
N ALA A 52 6.57 15.62 -42.14
CA ALA A 52 7.35 16.83 -42.38
C ALA A 52 6.51 18.11 -42.21
N GLU A 53 5.21 18.04 -42.52
CA GLU A 53 4.26 19.14 -42.28
C GLU A 53 4.02 19.35 -40.79
N TYR A 54 3.85 18.27 -40.02
CA TYR A 54 3.73 18.35 -38.56
C TYR A 54 4.99 18.91 -37.89
N GLU A 55 6.19 18.49 -38.33
CA GLU A 55 7.45 19.04 -37.83
C GLU A 55 7.66 20.52 -38.20
N ARG A 56 7.16 20.94 -39.37
CA ARG A 56 7.15 22.35 -39.75
C ARG A 56 6.19 23.15 -38.87
N PHE A 57 4.97 22.66 -38.66
CA PHE A 57 3.99 23.27 -37.77
C PHE A 57 4.53 23.41 -36.34
N ASP A 58 5.14 22.35 -35.79
CA ASP A 58 5.74 22.37 -34.44
C ASP A 58 6.83 23.45 -34.32
N ARG A 59 7.73 23.57 -35.32
CA ARG A 59 8.75 24.62 -35.33
C ARG A 59 8.18 26.03 -35.42
N GLU A 60 7.13 26.22 -36.23
CA GLU A 60 6.48 27.53 -36.37
C GLU A 60 5.76 27.93 -35.06
N VAL A 61 5.09 26.99 -34.39
CA VAL A 61 4.42 27.25 -33.10
C VAL A 61 5.43 27.53 -31.98
N ARG A 62 6.52 26.75 -31.89
CA ARG A 62 7.58 26.96 -30.87
C ARG A 62 8.33 28.29 -31.02
N ALA A 63 8.29 28.90 -32.20
CA ALA A 63 8.91 30.20 -32.45
C ALA A 63 8.08 31.38 -31.93
N VAL A 64 6.83 31.14 -31.51
CA VAL A 64 5.89 32.16 -31.02
C VAL A 64 5.65 31.95 -29.53
N GLU A 65 5.61 33.04 -28.76
CA GLU A 65 5.26 32.97 -27.34
C GLU A 65 3.79 32.53 -27.15
N PRO A 66 3.49 31.73 -26.11
CA PRO A 66 2.12 31.32 -25.82
C PRO A 66 1.24 32.54 -25.50
N PRO A 67 -0.05 32.54 -25.88
CA PRO A 67 -0.97 33.61 -25.55
C PRO A 67 -1.04 33.91 -24.05
N GLU A 68 -1.23 35.18 -23.69
CA GLU A 68 -1.29 35.63 -22.29
C GLU A 68 -2.39 34.91 -21.51
N TRP A 69 -3.59 34.78 -22.09
CA TRP A 69 -4.71 34.08 -21.46
C TRP A 69 -4.37 32.62 -21.11
N LEU A 70 -3.60 31.93 -21.96
CA LEU A 70 -3.21 30.54 -21.76
C LEU A 70 -2.15 30.44 -20.66
N SER A 71 -1.19 31.36 -20.65
CA SER A 71 -0.17 31.44 -19.60
C SER A 71 -0.80 31.73 -18.23
N GLU A 72 -1.79 32.60 -18.16
CA GLU A 72 -2.55 32.88 -16.93
C GLU A 72 -3.41 31.71 -16.49
N ALA A 73 -4.15 31.09 -17.43
CA ALA A 73 -4.97 29.91 -17.14
C ALA A 73 -4.13 28.72 -16.66
N ALA A 74 -2.91 28.55 -17.19
CA ALA A 74 -2.00 27.45 -16.82
C ALA A 74 -1.54 27.50 -15.36
N GLN A 75 -1.53 28.69 -14.73
CA GLN A 75 -1.21 28.86 -13.31
C GLN A 75 -2.26 28.25 -12.37
N TYR A 76 -3.47 27.99 -12.87
CA TYR A 76 -4.50 27.33 -12.09
C TYR A 76 -4.09 25.88 -11.76
N PRO A 77 -4.43 25.35 -10.56
CA PRO A 77 -4.14 23.99 -10.12
C PRO A 77 -4.98 22.89 -10.80
N TRP A 78 -4.91 22.79 -12.13
CA TRP A 78 -5.51 21.74 -12.94
C TRP A 78 -5.08 20.33 -12.50
N ASN A 79 -6.03 19.40 -12.50
CA ASN A 79 -5.81 17.98 -12.27
C ASN A 79 -5.39 17.24 -13.56
N GLY A 80 -5.65 17.84 -14.72
CA GLY A 80 -5.23 17.31 -16.03
C GLY A 80 -5.68 18.21 -17.18
N VAL A 81 -4.96 18.11 -18.30
CA VAL A 81 -5.27 18.82 -19.55
C VAL A 81 -5.46 17.79 -20.65
N PHE A 82 -6.53 17.93 -21.42
CA PHE A 82 -6.79 17.17 -22.63
C PHE A 82 -6.73 18.14 -23.80
N THR A 83 -6.10 17.75 -24.90
CA THR A 83 -5.93 18.66 -26.02
C THR A 83 -6.01 17.96 -27.36
N SER A 84 -6.58 18.65 -28.34
CA SER A 84 -6.52 18.28 -29.74
C SER A 84 -5.31 18.86 -30.47
N ARG A 85 -4.51 19.70 -29.78
CA ARG A 85 -3.23 20.21 -30.29
C ARG A 85 -2.24 19.06 -30.47
N ILE A 86 -1.27 19.27 -31.36
CA ILE A 86 -0.22 18.30 -31.66
C ILE A 86 1.20 18.82 -31.39
N ASP A 87 1.35 20.10 -31.07
CA ASP A 87 2.65 20.73 -30.88
C ASP A 87 3.32 20.32 -29.56
N SER A 88 4.64 20.33 -29.56
CA SER A 88 5.49 19.95 -28.42
C SER A 88 5.72 21.08 -27.41
N SER A 89 5.22 22.29 -27.67
CA SER A 89 5.43 23.46 -26.80
C SER A 89 4.47 23.52 -25.61
N LEU A 90 3.29 22.94 -25.76
CA LEU A 90 2.22 23.01 -24.76
C LEU A 90 2.63 22.57 -23.33
N PRO A 91 3.38 21.46 -23.13
CA PRO A 91 3.71 21.01 -21.78
C PRO A 91 4.51 22.05 -21.00
N ASP A 92 5.41 22.78 -21.67
CA ASP A 92 6.27 23.80 -21.07
C ASP A 92 5.45 24.95 -20.46
N VAL A 93 4.28 25.27 -21.03
CA VAL A 93 3.37 26.32 -20.52
C VAL A 93 2.79 25.97 -19.15
N PHE A 94 2.61 24.67 -18.87
CA PHE A 94 2.02 24.20 -17.62
C PHE A 94 3.05 23.82 -16.55
N VAL A 95 4.35 23.82 -16.87
CA VAL A 95 5.42 23.55 -15.90
C VAL A 95 5.54 24.69 -14.90
N SER A 96 5.69 24.34 -13.62
CA SER A 96 5.94 25.31 -12.55
C SER A 96 6.86 24.71 -11.49
N GLU A 97 7.35 25.52 -10.54
CA GLU A 97 8.22 25.06 -9.46
C GLU A 97 7.57 23.98 -8.58
N TRP A 98 6.25 23.94 -8.52
CA TRP A 98 5.49 23.01 -7.68
C TRP A 98 4.83 21.86 -8.47
N ARG A 99 4.84 21.93 -9.81
CA ARG A 99 4.17 20.97 -10.70
C ARG A 99 5.14 20.36 -11.72
N ARG A 100 5.14 19.04 -11.76
CA ARG A 100 5.65 18.24 -12.86
C ARG A 100 4.55 18.00 -13.90
N VAL A 101 4.91 18.12 -15.18
CA VAL A 101 4.00 17.83 -16.31
C VAL A 101 4.45 16.55 -17.01
N VAL A 102 3.51 15.65 -17.29
CA VAL A 102 3.75 14.40 -18.01
C VAL A 102 2.90 14.37 -19.28
N PRO A 103 3.49 14.59 -20.47
CA PRO A 103 2.77 14.51 -21.73
C PRO A 103 2.58 13.04 -22.16
N THR A 104 1.41 12.70 -22.70
CA THR A 104 1.11 11.36 -23.24
C THR A 104 -0.07 11.39 -24.20
N ALA A 105 -0.16 10.42 -25.10
CA ALA A 105 -1.32 10.11 -25.94
C ALA A 105 -1.96 8.76 -25.57
N GLN A 106 -1.66 8.21 -24.40
CA GLN A 106 -2.23 6.95 -23.92
C GLN A 106 -3.55 7.19 -23.17
N ALA A 107 -4.56 6.35 -23.45
CA ALA A 107 -5.81 6.33 -22.69
C ALA A 107 -5.66 5.75 -21.28
N PHE A 108 -4.57 4.99 -21.05
CA PHE A 108 -4.30 4.33 -19.78
C PHE A 108 -4.02 5.34 -18.66
N LEU A 109 -4.66 5.13 -17.50
CA LEU A 109 -4.49 6.00 -16.32
C LEU A 109 -3.18 5.67 -15.58
N GLY A 110 -2.30 6.66 -15.46
CA GLY A 110 -1.10 6.57 -14.62
C GLY A 110 -1.41 6.46 -13.12
N ARG A 111 -0.37 6.35 -12.28
CA ARG A 111 -0.49 6.11 -10.82
C ARG A 111 -1.36 7.14 -10.08
N HIS A 112 -1.35 8.41 -10.50
CA HIS A 112 -2.09 9.51 -9.86
C HIS A 112 -2.82 10.37 -10.91
N PRO A 113 -3.94 9.90 -11.47
CA PRO A 113 -4.54 10.49 -12.65
C PRO A 113 -5.27 11.82 -12.41
N ARG A 114 -5.43 12.25 -11.14
CA ARG A 114 -5.95 13.55 -10.74
C ARG A 114 -4.93 14.41 -9.98
N SER A 115 -3.64 14.05 -9.99
CA SER A 115 -2.65 14.85 -9.27
C SER A 115 -2.45 16.21 -9.94
N ALA A 116 -2.62 17.28 -9.18
CA ALA A 116 -2.31 18.63 -9.66
C ALA A 116 -0.79 18.92 -9.70
N THR A 117 0.01 18.14 -8.96
CA THR A 117 1.48 18.28 -8.88
C THR A 117 2.24 17.35 -9.84
N GLU A 118 1.61 16.28 -10.31
CA GLU A 118 2.06 15.46 -11.42
C GLU A 118 0.94 15.41 -12.45
N MET A 119 0.79 16.53 -13.17
CA MET A 119 -0.33 16.75 -14.07
C MET A 119 -0.08 16.09 -15.43
N GLN A 120 -1.07 15.35 -15.92
CA GLN A 120 -0.99 14.76 -17.26
C GLN A 120 -1.54 15.72 -18.32
N VAL A 121 -0.76 15.89 -19.39
CA VAL A 121 -1.21 16.57 -20.63
C VAL A 121 -1.46 15.50 -21.67
N ARG A 122 -2.72 15.30 -22.01
CA ARG A 122 -3.22 14.21 -22.84
C ARG A 122 -3.53 14.69 -24.25
N TYR A 123 -2.74 14.22 -25.21
CA TYR A 123 -2.89 14.52 -26.62
C TYR A 123 -3.90 13.54 -27.23
N LEU A 124 -5.11 14.01 -27.52
CA LEU A 124 -6.21 13.18 -28.04
C LEU A 124 -5.85 12.48 -29.35
N PHE A 125 -5.06 13.16 -30.19
CA PHE A 125 -4.67 12.67 -31.51
C PHE A 125 -3.14 12.55 -31.67
N GLY A 126 -2.41 12.33 -30.57
CA GLY A 126 -0.95 12.25 -30.61
C GLY A 126 -0.23 13.60 -30.63
N GLY A 127 1.08 13.59 -30.37
CA GLY A 127 1.91 14.80 -30.27
C GLY A 127 3.25 14.64 -30.97
N VAL A 128 3.73 15.69 -31.65
CA VAL A 128 4.98 15.65 -32.44
C VAL A 128 6.20 15.33 -31.57
N GLY A 129 6.20 15.82 -30.32
CA GLY A 129 7.26 15.57 -29.33
C GLY A 129 7.16 14.24 -28.59
N LEU A 130 6.16 13.40 -28.88
CA LEU A 130 5.94 12.12 -28.21
C LEU A 130 6.68 10.95 -28.89
N PRO A 131 6.81 9.79 -28.20
CA PRO A 131 7.34 8.56 -28.80
C PRO A 131 6.59 8.16 -30.08
N GLU A 132 7.23 7.37 -30.95
CA GLU A 132 6.71 7.02 -32.28
C GLU A 132 5.27 6.47 -32.27
N GLU A 133 4.94 5.63 -31.28
CA GLU A 133 3.61 5.03 -31.09
C GLU A 133 2.51 6.03 -30.65
N GLU A 134 2.92 7.22 -30.21
CA GLU A 134 2.09 8.29 -29.67
C GLU A 134 2.12 9.56 -30.54
N ARG A 135 2.65 9.46 -31.75
CA ARG A 135 2.69 10.56 -32.73
C ARG A 135 1.33 10.79 -33.40
N PRO A 136 1.12 11.97 -34.01
CA PRO A 136 -0.09 12.25 -34.75
C PRO A 136 -0.26 11.31 -35.95
N PRO A 137 -1.50 10.98 -36.35
CA PRO A 137 -1.76 10.08 -37.45
C PRO A 137 -1.21 10.62 -38.78
N THR A 138 -0.55 9.76 -39.54
CA THR A 138 0.05 10.09 -40.85
C THR A 138 -0.67 9.42 -42.02
N ASP A 139 -1.52 8.42 -41.73
CA ASP A 139 -2.34 7.73 -42.72
C ASP A 139 -3.80 7.53 -42.21
N VAL A 140 -4.68 7.09 -43.11
CA VAL A 140 -6.12 6.92 -42.85
C VAL A 140 -6.40 5.88 -41.76
N ILE A 141 -5.59 4.83 -41.66
CA ILE A 141 -5.78 3.78 -40.64
C ILE A 141 -5.41 4.34 -39.27
N GLN A 142 -4.26 5.01 -39.16
CA GLN A 142 -3.82 5.70 -37.96
C GLN A 142 -4.81 6.79 -37.52
N GLU A 143 -5.47 7.49 -38.46
CA GLU A 143 -6.50 8.48 -38.14
C GLU A 143 -7.70 7.84 -37.45
N VAL A 144 -8.18 6.69 -37.95
CA VAL A 144 -9.29 5.94 -37.34
C VAL A 144 -8.90 5.43 -35.95
N GLU A 145 -7.70 4.87 -35.81
CA GLU A 145 -7.17 4.43 -34.52
C GLU A 145 -7.04 5.58 -33.51
N SER A 146 -6.57 6.75 -33.97
CA SER A 146 -6.43 7.95 -33.15
C SER A 146 -7.80 8.49 -32.72
N LYS A 147 -8.82 8.47 -33.59
CA LYS A 147 -10.20 8.85 -33.22
C LYS A 147 -10.79 7.90 -32.19
N ALA A 148 -10.60 6.60 -32.36
CA ALA A 148 -11.04 5.60 -31.38
C ALA A 148 -10.37 5.85 -30.01
N ARG A 149 -9.07 6.13 -30.00
CA ARG A 149 -8.29 6.47 -28.79
C ARG A 149 -8.75 7.78 -28.16
N ALA A 150 -8.99 8.83 -28.95
CA ALA A 150 -9.52 10.11 -28.48
C ALA A 150 -10.88 9.94 -27.79
N ALA A 151 -11.78 9.15 -28.40
CA ALA A 151 -13.08 8.83 -27.84
C ALA A 151 -12.96 8.06 -26.51
N GLU A 152 -12.02 7.09 -26.42
CA GLU A 152 -11.72 6.38 -25.19
C GLU A 152 -11.20 7.34 -24.09
N MET A 153 -10.27 8.24 -24.41
CA MET A 153 -9.72 9.24 -23.49
C MET A 153 -10.80 10.18 -22.95
N LEU A 154 -11.70 10.67 -23.83
CA LEU A 154 -12.83 11.51 -23.44
C LEU A 154 -13.85 10.75 -22.60
N GLN A 155 -14.08 9.46 -22.90
CA GLN A 155 -14.92 8.60 -22.09
C GLN A 155 -14.33 8.44 -20.68
N VAL A 156 -13.03 8.17 -20.56
CA VAL A 156 -12.32 8.09 -19.28
C VAL A 156 -12.42 9.41 -18.51
N LEU A 157 -12.30 10.55 -19.20
CA LEU A 157 -12.48 11.86 -18.58
C LEU A 157 -13.87 12.03 -17.97
N ALA A 158 -14.93 11.75 -18.74
CA ALA A 158 -16.31 11.93 -18.30
C ALA A 158 -16.71 10.94 -17.20
N GLU A 159 -16.36 9.66 -17.34
CA GLU A 159 -16.85 8.58 -16.47
C GLU A 159 -15.99 8.36 -15.24
N THR A 160 -14.70 8.69 -15.31
CA THR A 160 -13.74 8.40 -14.23
C THR A 160 -13.17 9.67 -13.63
N LEU A 161 -12.67 10.62 -14.43
CA LEU A 161 -11.82 11.69 -13.89
C LEU A 161 -12.58 12.91 -13.36
N ALA A 162 -13.56 13.42 -14.10
CA ALA A 162 -14.26 14.66 -13.76
C ALA A 162 -15.08 14.56 -12.47
N THR A 163 -15.61 13.38 -12.14
CA THR A 163 -16.53 13.11 -11.00
C THR A 163 -17.77 14.03 -10.97
N PRO A 164 -18.83 13.75 -10.19
CA PRO A 164 -20.01 14.62 -10.16
C PRO A 164 -19.78 16.05 -9.66
N ARG A 165 -18.67 16.31 -8.94
CA ARG A 165 -18.31 17.63 -8.40
C ARG A 165 -17.35 18.41 -9.29
N GLY A 166 -16.61 17.75 -10.17
CA GLY A 166 -15.62 18.45 -10.98
C GLY A 166 -16.22 19.26 -12.11
N VAL A 167 -15.31 19.92 -12.81
CA VAL A 167 -15.60 20.86 -13.89
C VAL A 167 -14.62 20.66 -15.05
N ILE A 168 -15.14 20.82 -16.26
CA ILE A 168 -14.38 20.81 -17.49
C ILE A 168 -14.49 22.20 -18.12
N VAL A 169 -13.35 22.86 -18.21
CA VAL A 169 -13.19 24.15 -18.87
C VAL A 169 -12.68 23.89 -20.28
N ILE A 170 -13.41 24.38 -21.28
CA ILE A 170 -13.11 24.21 -22.69
C ILE A 170 -12.74 25.58 -23.25
N GLU A 171 -11.56 25.70 -23.85
CA GLU A 171 -11.09 26.96 -24.43
C GLU A 171 -10.19 26.69 -25.65
N GLY A 172 -10.03 27.69 -26.52
CA GLY A 172 -9.27 27.54 -27.77
C GLY A 172 -9.92 26.60 -28.80
N TYR A 173 -11.23 26.35 -28.70
CA TYR A 173 -11.97 25.43 -29.57
C TYR A 173 -12.66 26.17 -30.73
N ARG A 174 -12.67 25.58 -31.94
CA ARG A 174 -13.34 26.14 -33.14
C ARG A 174 -13.98 25.02 -33.99
N PRO A 175 -14.95 25.31 -34.88
CA PRO A 175 -15.62 24.28 -35.70
C PRO A 175 -14.70 23.49 -36.67
N GLY A 176 -13.46 23.95 -36.90
CA GLY A 176 -12.45 23.26 -37.73
C GLY A 176 -11.36 22.53 -36.92
N ASP A 177 -11.60 22.29 -35.63
CA ASP A 177 -10.70 21.53 -34.77
C ASP A 177 -10.68 20.03 -35.16
N TRP A 178 -9.60 19.32 -34.84
CA TRP A 178 -9.50 17.87 -35.05
C TRP A 178 -10.53 17.11 -34.21
N LEU A 179 -10.86 17.61 -33.02
CA LEU A 179 -12.02 17.14 -32.27
C LEU A 179 -13.28 17.79 -32.85
N THR A 180 -14.09 17.03 -33.56
CA THR A 180 -15.27 17.56 -34.26
C THR A 180 -16.37 18.02 -33.29
N THR A 181 -17.24 18.93 -33.73
CA THR A 181 -18.36 19.42 -32.90
C THR A 181 -19.34 18.29 -32.52
N GLN A 182 -19.45 17.26 -33.37
CA GLN A 182 -20.20 16.04 -33.08
C GLN A 182 -19.56 15.24 -31.93
N GLU A 183 -18.26 15.00 -31.96
CA GLU A 183 -17.54 14.26 -30.89
C GLU A 183 -17.58 15.04 -29.57
N LEU A 184 -17.39 16.37 -29.63
CA LEU A 184 -17.54 17.24 -28.46
C LEU A 184 -18.95 17.14 -27.87
N PHE A 185 -19.99 17.14 -28.70
CA PHE A 185 -21.37 16.95 -28.25
C PHE A 185 -21.59 15.57 -27.63
N THR A 186 -21.05 14.50 -28.23
CA THR A 186 -21.11 13.15 -27.64
C THR A 186 -20.44 13.09 -26.28
N PHE A 187 -19.29 13.76 -26.11
CA PHE A 187 -18.59 13.87 -24.83
C PHE A 187 -19.37 14.65 -23.78
N VAL A 188 -19.83 15.87 -24.10
CA VAL A 188 -20.52 16.74 -23.15
C VAL A 188 -21.86 16.16 -22.70
N ASN A 189 -22.55 15.39 -23.56
CA ASN A 189 -23.77 14.66 -23.17
C ASN A 189 -23.54 13.54 -22.13
N ARG A 190 -22.29 13.18 -21.82
CA ARG A 190 -21.95 12.24 -20.75
C ARG A 190 -21.78 12.92 -19.39
N LEU A 191 -21.67 14.24 -19.35
CA LEU A 191 -21.45 15.04 -18.15
C LEU A 191 -22.77 15.42 -17.49
N GLN A 192 -22.74 16.03 -16.30
CA GLN A 192 -23.91 16.61 -15.64
C GLN A 192 -24.10 18.08 -16.04
N PRO A 193 -25.33 18.62 -15.95
CA PRO A 193 -25.58 20.05 -16.14
C PRO A 193 -24.64 20.93 -15.30
N GLY A 194 -24.09 21.97 -15.93
CA GLY A 194 -23.15 22.90 -15.31
C GLY A 194 -21.75 22.32 -15.00
N GLN A 195 -21.36 21.20 -15.61
CA GLN A 195 -19.98 20.68 -15.53
C GLN A 195 -19.09 21.15 -16.67
N ALA A 196 -19.63 21.39 -17.86
CA ALA A 196 -18.85 21.83 -19.01
C ALA A 196 -19.07 23.32 -19.28
N HIS A 197 -17.97 24.06 -19.35
CA HIS A 197 -17.97 25.50 -19.63
C HIS A 197 -17.09 25.78 -20.84
N LEU A 198 -17.66 26.34 -21.90
CA LEU A 198 -16.94 26.73 -23.10
C LEU A 198 -16.68 28.24 -23.06
N PHE A 199 -15.42 28.64 -23.05
CA PHE A 199 -14.97 30.03 -23.01
C PHE A 199 -14.52 30.53 -24.38
N SER A 200 -14.38 31.85 -24.51
CA SER A 200 -13.95 32.51 -25.75
C SER A 200 -14.84 32.14 -26.95
N VAL A 201 -16.17 32.06 -26.73
CA VAL A 201 -17.12 31.58 -27.75
C VAL A 201 -17.34 32.63 -28.83
N THR A 202 -16.94 32.29 -30.05
CA THR A 202 -17.28 33.05 -31.27
C THR A 202 -18.72 32.80 -31.72
N GLU A 203 -19.30 33.74 -32.46
CA GLU A 203 -20.68 33.61 -32.97
C GLU A 203 -20.85 32.40 -33.90
N ALA A 204 -19.84 32.12 -34.75
CA ALA A 204 -19.84 30.95 -35.63
C ALA A 204 -19.89 29.63 -34.85
N LEU A 205 -19.22 29.55 -33.70
CA LEU A 205 -19.26 28.37 -32.83
C LEU A 205 -20.59 28.27 -32.08
N ARG A 206 -21.20 29.39 -31.71
CA ARG A 206 -22.53 29.43 -31.08
C ARG A 206 -23.64 28.98 -32.02
N GLU A 207 -23.52 29.28 -33.31
CA GLU A 207 -24.48 28.89 -34.35
C GLU A 207 -24.32 27.43 -34.82
N ASP A 208 -23.22 26.76 -34.49
CA ASP A 208 -23.01 25.34 -34.83
C ASP A 208 -24.14 24.46 -34.27
N THR A 209 -24.59 23.50 -35.09
CA THR A 209 -25.79 22.70 -34.79
C THR A 209 -25.63 21.87 -33.50
N PHE A 210 -24.44 21.29 -33.29
CA PHE A 210 -24.17 20.42 -32.14
C PHE A 210 -23.87 21.23 -30.87
N VAL A 211 -23.13 22.34 -30.99
CA VAL A 211 -22.85 23.24 -29.86
C VAL A 211 -24.14 23.90 -29.36
N ARG A 212 -24.96 24.43 -30.26
CA ARG A 212 -26.27 25.01 -29.89
C ARG A 212 -27.16 23.97 -29.20
N ALA A 213 -27.22 22.75 -29.73
CA ALA A 213 -27.97 21.68 -29.10
C ALA A 213 -27.46 21.31 -27.69
N ALA A 214 -26.14 21.39 -27.43
CA ALA A 214 -25.60 21.16 -26.10
C ALA A 214 -25.97 22.27 -25.11
N ILE A 215 -25.98 23.52 -25.57
CA ILE A 215 -26.38 24.70 -24.78
C ILE A 215 -27.87 24.65 -24.46
N ASP A 216 -28.72 24.38 -25.47
CA ASP A 216 -30.18 24.31 -25.31
C ASP A 216 -30.61 23.19 -24.34
N ARG A 217 -29.81 22.12 -24.24
CA ARG A 217 -30.00 21.03 -23.27
C ARG A 217 -29.45 21.32 -21.88
N GLY A 218 -28.80 22.47 -21.68
CA GLY A 218 -28.15 22.84 -20.41
C GLY A 218 -26.88 22.04 -20.08
N MET A 219 -26.34 21.29 -21.05
CA MET A 219 -25.16 20.44 -20.85
C MET A 219 -23.86 21.23 -21.02
N LEU A 220 -23.89 22.30 -21.81
CA LEU A 220 -22.76 23.19 -22.06
C LEU A 220 -23.13 24.63 -21.70
N VAL A 221 -22.28 25.31 -20.93
CA VAL A 221 -22.44 26.73 -20.64
C VAL A 221 -21.42 27.52 -21.43
N ALA A 222 -21.89 28.40 -22.32
CA ALA A 222 -21.03 29.23 -23.18
C ALA A 222 -20.76 30.60 -22.55
N HIS A 223 -19.49 31.03 -22.57
CA HIS A 223 -19.00 32.33 -22.10
C HIS A 223 -18.29 33.05 -23.24
N SER A 224 -18.52 34.36 -23.38
CA SER A 224 -17.85 35.19 -24.38
C SER A 224 -16.44 35.58 -23.97
N GLU A 225 -16.21 35.69 -22.67
CA GLU A 225 -14.97 36.07 -22.03
C GLU A 225 -13.96 34.91 -22.04
N THR A 226 -12.67 35.24 -21.88
CA THR A 226 -11.64 34.23 -21.63
C THR A 226 -11.77 33.67 -20.21
N PHE A 227 -11.35 32.43 -19.99
CA PHE A 227 -11.36 31.86 -18.64
C PHE A 227 -10.46 32.65 -17.69
N SER A 228 -9.30 33.13 -18.18
CA SER A 228 -8.37 33.91 -17.38
C SER A 228 -8.96 35.25 -16.91
N ALA A 229 -9.75 35.93 -17.76
CA ALA A 229 -10.46 37.15 -17.38
C ALA A 229 -11.45 36.91 -16.25
N VAL A 230 -12.24 35.83 -16.33
CA VAL A 230 -13.19 35.42 -15.28
C VAL A 230 -12.46 35.09 -13.98
N LEU A 231 -11.34 34.35 -14.03
CA LEU A 231 -10.52 34.09 -12.85
C LEU A 231 -9.97 35.38 -12.22
N ASN A 232 -9.42 36.30 -13.02
CA ASN A 232 -8.88 37.58 -12.55
C ASN A 232 -9.97 38.44 -11.87
N GLU A 233 -11.19 38.47 -12.41
CA GLU A 233 -12.33 39.16 -11.81
C GLU A 233 -12.70 38.55 -10.44
N LEU A 234 -12.73 37.22 -10.35
CA LEU A 234 -13.06 36.52 -9.11
C LEU A 234 -11.99 36.73 -8.01
N GLU A 235 -10.72 36.85 -8.38
CA GLU A 235 -9.63 37.15 -7.45
C GLU A 235 -9.62 38.60 -6.98
N THR A 236 -9.74 39.54 -7.93
CA THR A 236 -9.77 40.98 -7.60
C THR A 236 -10.99 41.34 -6.74
N SER A 237 -12.10 40.61 -6.89
CA SER A 237 -13.27 40.76 -6.02
C SER A 237 -13.17 40.05 -4.67
N GLY A 238 -12.06 39.35 -4.39
CA GLY A 238 -11.81 38.62 -3.14
C GLY A 238 -12.68 37.38 -2.93
N ARG A 239 -13.40 36.94 -3.96
CA ARG A 239 -14.32 35.78 -3.92
C ARG A 239 -13.61 34.47 -4.22
N PHE A 240 -12.42 34.55 -4.79
CA PHE A 240 -11.58 33.43 -5.17
C PHE A 240 -10.11 33.75 -4.87
N GLN A 241 -9.33 32.72 -4.59
CA GLN A 241 -7.88 32.82 -4.47
C GLN A 241 -7.30 31.57 -5.14
N ARG A 242 -6.52 31.72 -6.22
CA ARG A 242 -5.87 30.60 -6.93
C ARG A 242 -5.10 29.69 -5.97
N MET A 243 -4.40 30.30 -5.01
CA MET A 243 -3.61 29.63 -3.96
C MET A 243 -4.45 28.78 -2.99
N SER A 244 -5.71 29.15 -2.78
CA SER A 244 -6.63 28.46 -1.85
C SER A 244 -7.44 27.36 -2.56
N ALA A 245 -7.63 27.48 -3.88
CA ALA A 245 -8.26 26.48 -4.72
C ALA A 245 -7.36 25.25 -4.96
N GLY A 246 -6.05 25.46 -5.04
CA GLY A 246 -5.05 24.41 -5.02
C GLY A 246 -4.51 24.25 -3.62
N ARG A 247 -5.29 23.60 -2.73
CA ARG A 247 -4.98 23.41 -1.30
C ARG A 247 -3.46 23.29 -1.05
N ALA A 248 -2.85 24.42 -0.65
CA ALA A 248 -1.49 24.55 -0.15
C ALA A 248 -0.33 24.01 -1.02
N MET A 249 -0.27 24.34 -2.31
CA MET A 249 0.75 23.75 -3.21
C MET A 249 1.91 24.65 -3.64
N ALA A 250 1.97 25.93 -3.23
CA ALA A 250 3.06 26.84 -3.66
C ALA A 250 4.02 27.28 -2.54
N GLY A 251 3.97 26.66 -1.36
CA GLY A 251 5.00 26.83 -0.34
C GLY A 251 6.24 26.01 -0.67
N GLN A 252 7.44 26.54 -0.41
CA GLN A 252 8.66 25.73 -0.38
C GLN A 252 8.41 24.51 0.52
N ARG A 253 8.65 23.30 0.00
CA ARG A 253 8.41 22.02 0.71
C ARG A 253 9.48 21.82 1.77
N LEU A 254 9.37 22.59 2.85
CA LEU A 254 10.36 22.69 3.91
C LEU A 254 10.00 21.76 5.06
N ILE A 255 10.92 20.86 5.41
CA ILE A 255 10.85 20.07 6.64
C ILE A 255 11.83 20.62 7.69
N PRO A 256 11.52 20.59 8.99
CA PRO A 256 12.47 21.00 10.01
C PRO A 256 13.61 19.99 10.18
N ILE A 257 14.84 20.49 10.29
CA ILE A 257 16.05 19.69 10.54
C ILE A 257 16.97 20.46 11.49
N GLY A 258 17.25 19.88 12.67
CA GLY A 258 17.97 20.59 13.72
C GLY A 258 17.30 21.92 14.05
N ASP A 259 18.06 23.02 13.95
CA ASP A 259 17.56 24.39 14.17
C ASP A 259 17.12 25.10 12.87
N GLY A 260 17.13 24.39 11.73
CA GLY A 260 16.85 24.96 10.41
C GLY A 260 15.76 24.21 9.64
N PHE A 261 15.69 24.48 8.34
CA PHE A 261 14.76 23.85 7.42
C PHE A 261 15.51 23.27 6.22
N ALA A 262 15.01 22.16 5.69
CA ALA A 262 15.49 21.56 4.46
C ALA A 262 14.39 21.49 3.41
N GLU A 263 14.74 21.87 2.18
CA GLU A 263 13.85 21.79 1.04
C GLU A 263 13.87 20.39 0.43
N VAL A 264 12.69 19.80 0.29
CA VAL A 264 12.49 18.52 -0.39
C VAL A 264 12.23 18.78 -1.87
N ASP A 265 13.07 18.24 -2.74
CA ASP A 265 12.89 18.39 -4.19
C ASP A 265 11.59 17.72 -4.67
N VAL A 266 11.06 18.21 -5.80
CA VAL A 266 9.76 17.78 -6.35
C VAL A 266 9.72 16.27 -6.63
N ASN A 267 10.81 15.66 -7.08
CA ASN A 267 10.85 14.23 -7.39
C ASN A 267 10.80 13.38 -6.12
N THR A 268 11.59 13.73 -5.11
CA THR A 268 11.58 13.05 -3.81
C THR A 268 10.22 13.18 -3.13
N TRP A 269 9.63 14.38 -3.15
CA TRP A 269 8.30 14.63 -2.60
C TRP A 269 7.23 13.82 -3.32
N ASN A 270 7.12 13.95 -4.65
CA ASN A 270 6.08 13.27 -5.44
C ASN A 270 6.19 11.74 -5.32
N ARG A 271 7.42 11.22 -5.14
CA ARG A 271 7.64 9.80 -4.90
C ARG A 271 7.13 9.34 -3.53
N VAL A 272 7.40 10.10 -2.47
CA VAL A 272 7.06 9.68 -1.09
C VAL A 272 5.63 10.05 -0.69
N ILE A 273 5.09 11.18 -1.14
CA ILE A 273 3.79 11.73 -0.73
C ILE A 273 2.66 10.71 -0.90
N GLY A 274 2.76 9.87 -1.94
CA GLY A 274 1.83 8.78 -2.17
C GLY A 274 1.92 7.68 -1.10
N ALA A 275 3.11 7.36 -0.60
CA ALA A 275 3.34 6.30 0.40
C ALA A 275 3.17 6.82 1.85
N ALA A 276 3.66 8.01 2.15
CA ALA A 276 3.51 8.70 3.43
C ALA A 276 3.77 10.20 3.26
N ARG A 277 2.98 11.05 3.92
CA ARG A 277 3.13 12.52 3.86
C ARG A 277 4.31 12.97 4.72
N PRO A 278 5.30 13.69 4.17
CA PRO A 278 6.29 14.37 4.98
C PRO A 278 5.63 15.46 5.84
N VAL A 279 6.00 15.53 7.12
CA VAL A 279 5.54 16.59 8.01
C VAL A 279 6.36 17.84 7.73
N ASP A 280 5.83 18.68 6.85
CA ASP A 280 6.41 19.95 6.43
C ASP A 280 5.91 21.12 7.30
N ASN A 281 6.50 22.29 7.08
CA ASN A 281 6.20 23.49 7.86
C ASN A 281 4.70 23.85 7.83
N GLU A 282 4.01 23.59 6.71
CA GLU A 282 2.58 23.87 6.57
C GLU A 282 1.72 23.09 7.59
N LEU A 283 2.06 21.83 7.86
CA LEU A 283 1.37 21.02 8.86
C LEU A 283 1.66 21.45 10.30
N LEU A 284 2.80 22.11 10.53
CA LEU A 284 3.22 22.58 11.84
C LEU A 284 2.52 23.86 12.27
N GLU A 285 1.93 24.60 11.33
CA GLU A 285 1.31 25.90 11.56
C GLU A 285 0.00 25.77 12.38
N PRO A 286 -0.12 26.48 13.51
CA PRO A 286 -1.37 26.57 14.23
C PRO A 286 -2.38 27.43 13.45
N PHE A 287 -3.66 27.30 13.79
CA PHE A 287 -4.68 28.20 13.31
C PHE A 287 -4.38 29.65 13.72
N PRO A 288 -4.69 30.64 12.86
CA PRO A 288 -4.63 32.04 13.25
C PRO A 288 -5.63 32.32 14.37
N SER A 289 -5.32 33.32 15.19
CA SER A 289 -6.17 33.80 16.28
C SER A 289 -7.59 34.08 15.79
N ALA A 290 -8.58 33.65 16.56
CA ALA A 290 -9.98 33.66 16.17
C ALA A 290 -10.90 34.07 17.33
N SER A 291 -12.12 34.51 17.00
CA SER A 291 -13.19 34.74 17.98
C SER A 291 -13.59 33.44 18.69
N SER A 292 -14.22 33.55 19.86
CA SER A 292 -14.72 32.39 20.61
C SER A 292 -15.69 31.53 19.79
N ALA A 293 -16.57 32.15 19.01
CA ALA A 293 -17.51 31.46 18.12
C ALA A 293 -16.79 30.63 17.03
N LEU A 294 -15.78 31.21 16.38
CA LEU A 294 -14.99 30.51 15.36
C LEU A 294 -14.09 29.43 15.99
N LYS A 295 -13.57 29.67 17.21
CA LYS A 295 -12.81 28.69 17.98
C LYS A 295 -13.67 27.47 18.33
N TYR A 296 -14.92 27.69 18.75
CA TYR A 296 -15.91 26.66 19.00
C TYR A 296 -16.30 25.90 17.73
N GLN A 297 -16.52 26.60 16.61
CA GLN A 297 -16.80 25.96 15.31
C GLN A 297 -15.64 25.05 14.88
N ARG A 298 -14.39 25.53 14.95
CA ARG A 298 -13.19 24.73 14.67
C ARG A 298 -13.09 23.51 15.59
N PHE A 299 -13.45 23.67 16.86
CA PHE A 299 -13.47 22.57 17.83
C PHE A 299 -14.52 21.51 17.49
N ARG A 300 -15.72 21.92 17.06
CA ARG A 300 -16.74 21.01 16.53
C ARG A 300 -16.27 20.27 15.28
N THR A 301 -15.64 20.99 14.34
CA THR A 301 -15.07 20.38 13.14
C THR A 301 -13.97 19.37 13.49
N PHE A 302 -13.12 19.66 14.48
CA PHE A 302 -12.11 18.74 14.99
C PHE A 302 -12.73 17.45 15.55
N LEU A 303 -13.77 17.56 16.39
CA LEU A 303 -14.47 16.39 16.94
C LEU A 303 -15.24 15.60 15.87
N GLY A 304 -15.70 16.28 14.81
CA GLY A 304 -16.44 15.68 13.70
C GLY A 304 -15.59 15.26 12.50
N ALA A 305 -14.27 15.40 12.56
CA ALA A 305 -13.38 15.03 11.48
C ALA A 305 -13.49 13.53 11.19
N SER A 306 -13.72 13.17 9.93
CA SER A 306 -13.79 11.77 9.49
C SER A 306 -12.46 11.07 9.78
N GLU A 307 -12.52 9.83 10.28
CA GLU A 307 -11.32 9.02 10.49
C GLU A 307 -10.43 9.00 9.22
N GLY A 308 -9.10 9.06 9.35
CA GLY A 308 -8.18 8.92 8.20
C GLY A 308 -7.72 10.21 7.50
N SER A 309 -8.29 11.39 7.79
CA SER A 309 -7.62 12.68 7.50
C SER A 309 -7.13 13.30 8.81
N PRO A 310 -5.82 13.30 9.10
CA PRO A 310 -5.31 13.81 10.38
C PRO A 310 -5.61 15.31 10.52
N PRO A 311 -6.20 15.76 11.65
CA PRO A 311 -6.57 17.17 11.83
C PRO A 311 -5.35 18.02 12.24
N TRP A 312 -4.33 18.07 11.39
CA TRP A 312 -3.00 18.66 11.65
C TRP A 312 -3.05 20.03 12.32
N LYS A 313 -3.72 21.01 11.70
CA LYS A 313 -3.81 22.38 12.23
C LYS A 313 -4.52 22.47 13.58
N ALA A 314 -5.51 21.60 13.82
CA ALA A 314 -6.20 21.56 15.11
C ALA A 314 -5.28 21.02 16.22
N VAL A 315 -4.55 19.94 15.94
CA VAL A 315 -3.56 19.37 16.88
C VAL A 315 -2.39 20.33 17.09
N ALA A 316 -1.89 20.97 16.03
CA ALA A 316 -0.86 22.01 16.10
C ALA A 316 -1.27 23.22 16.96
N SER A 317 -2.58 23.49 17.02
CA SER A 317 -3.20 24.54 17.85
C SER A 317 -3.57 24.09 19.27
N GLY A 318 -3.27 22.85 19.66
CA GLY A 318 -3.56 22.32 21.00
C GLY A 318 -5.03 21.98 21.24
N TYR A 319 -5.80 21.65 20.19
CA TYR A 319 -7.21 21.29 20.34
C TYR A 319 -7.40 19.88 20.91
N ASN A 320 -6.39 19.00 20.83
CA ASN A 320 -6.47 17.63 21.32
C ASN A 320 -6.35 17.53 22.86
N LEU A 321 -7.09 16.59 23.44
CA LEU A 321 -6.87 16.15 24.81
C LEU A 321 -5.64 15.23 24.87
N ARG A 322 -4.64 15.61 25.67
CA ARG A 322 -3.45 14.79 25.89
C ARG A 322 -3.73 13.63 26.84
N ARG A 323 -3.57 12.41 26.34
CA ARG A 323 -3.72 11.15 27.08
C ARG A 323 -2.41 10.79 27.82
N ASP A 324 -2.50 10.06 28.93
CA ASP A 324 -1.33 9.69 29.77
C ASP A 324 -0.30 8.84 29.00
N PHE A 325 -0.78 7.95 28.12
CA PHE A 325 0.12 7.07 27.36
C PHE A 325 1.01 7.83 26.36
N GLU A 326 0.64 9.05 25.95
CA GLU A 326 1.41 9.86 25.00
C GLU A 326 2.80 10.21 25.55
N GLU A 327 2.94 10.39 26.86
CA GLU A 327 4.24 10.66 27.49
C GLU A 327 5.16 9.45 27.50
N VAL A 328 4.59 8.25 27.67
CA VAL A 328 5.32 6.99 27.60
C VAL A 328 5.78 6.74 26.16
N LEU A 329 4.88 7.00 25.20
CA LEU A 329 5.16 6.89 23.77
C LEU A 329 6.31 7.81 23.35
N LEU A 330 6.21 9.11 23.65
CA LEU A 330 7.21 10.10 23.26
C LEU A 330 8.61 9.76 23.81
N ARG A 331 8.70 9.41 25.11
CA ARG A 331 9.97 9.00 25.73
C ARG A 331 10.58 7.78 25.05
N ARG A 332 9.77 6.76 24.74
CA ARG A 332 10.24 5.55 24.07
C ARG A 332 10.73 5.85 22.65
N VAL A 333 10.03 6.71 21.92
CA VAL A 333 10.42 7.15 20.58
C VAL A 333 11.75 7.90 20.61
N GLN A 334 11.89 8.89 21.49
CA GLN A 334 13.13 9.65 21.65
C GLN A 334 14.33 8.74 21.97
N SER A 335 14.19 7.87 22.98
CA SER A 335 15.25 6.90 23.32
C SER A 335 15.64 5.97 22.16
N SER A 336 14.66 5.57 21.34
CA SER A 336 14.89 4.66 20.21
C SER A 336 15.53 5.37 19.00
N LEU A 337 15.26 6.68 18.83
CA LEU A 337 15.91 7.51 17.82
C LEU A 337 17.38 7.80 18.18
N ASP A 338 17.74 7.80 19.46
CA ASP A 338 19.13 7.96 19.91
C ASP A 338 19.95 6.65 19.76
N GLU A 339 19.34 5.50 20.02
CA GLU A 339 20.01 4.18 20.11
C GLU A 339 20.00 3.35 18.81
N LEU A 340 19.80 3.97 17.62
CA LEU A 340 19.48 3.41 16.27
C LEU A 340 20.26 2.19 15.73
N SER A 341 21.11 1.55 16.51
CA SER A 341 21.74 0.26 16.24
C SER A 341 20.75 -0.86 15.91
N MET A 342 19.63 -0.99 16.64
CA MET A 342 18.62 -2.06 16.45
C MET A 342 17.18 -1.61 16.81
N PRO A 343 16.56 -0.70 16.04
CA PRO A 343 15.20 -0.24 16.33
C PRO A 343 14.16 -1.35 16.09
N GLU A 344 13.42 -1.72 17.15
CA GLU A 344 12.16 -2.47 17.05
C GLU A 344 11.00 -1.48 16.83
N PRO A 345 9.93 -1.87 16.10
CA PRO A 345 8.78 -0.98 15.94
C PRO A 345 8.07 -0.77 17.28
N ILE A 346 7.58 0.45 17.51
CA ILE A 346 6.78 0.79 18.69
C ILE A 346 5.31 0.73 18.27
N VAL A 347 4.54 -0.18 18.85
CA VAL A 347 3.12 -0.35 18.51
C VAL A 347 2.22 0.06 19.66
N ILE A 348 1.20 0.85 19.33
CA ILE A 348 0.13 1.30 20.24
C ILE A 348 -1.13 0.49 19.94
N ALA A 349 -1.64 -0.24 20.93
CA ALA A 349 -2.84 -1.06 20.77
C ALA A 349 -3.98 -0.61 21.66
N GLY A 350 -5.17 -0.44 21.09
CA GLY A 350 -6.36 0.00 21.82
C GLY A 350 -7.63 -0.14 20.98
N GLN A 351 -8.80 -0.05 21.60
CA GLN A 351 -10.09 -0.03 20.90
C GLN A 351 -10.22 1.21 19.99
N THR A 352 -11.21 1.24 19.10
CA THR A 352 -11.59 2.46 18.35
C THR A 352 -11.97 3.59 19.30
N ALA A 353 -11.87 4.84 18.82
CA ALA A 353 -12.21 6.05 19.58
C ALA A 353 -11.43 6.26 20.92
N THR A 354 -10.26 5.63 21.08
CA THR A 354 -9.40 5.80 22.28
C THR A 354 -8.39 6.95 22.16
N GLY A 355 -8.33 7.63 21.01
CA GLY A 355 -7.42 8.76 20.76
C GLY A 355 -6.09 8.41 20.08
N LYS A 356 -5.88 7.15 19.64
CA LYS A 356 -4.62 6.69 19.01
C LYS A 356 -4.20 7.54 17.80
N THR A 357 -5.09 7.78 16.85
CA THR A 357 -4.82 8.60 15.64
C THR A 357 -4.39 10.01 16.00
N ILE A 358 -5.07 10.63 16.97
CA ILE A 358 -4.74 11.98 17.45
C ILE A 358 -3.38 12.00 18.16
N ALA A 359 -3.09 10.98 18.98
CA ALA A 359 -1.80 10.81 19.63
C ALA A 359 -0.65 10.60 18.63
N LEU A 360 -0.87 9.84 17.56
CA LEU A 360 0.11 9.64 16.49
C LEU A 360 0.36 10.94 15.69
N CYS A 361 -0.68 11.70 15.38
CA CYS A 361 -0.56 13.02 14.76
C CYS A 361 0.21 14.00 15.68
N SER A 362 -0.12 14.01 16.98
CA SER A 362 0.57 14.80 18.01
C SER A 362 2.05 14.43 18.12
N LEU A 363 2.38 13.13 18.15
CA LEU A 363 3.75 12.62 18.15
C LEU A 363 4.52 13.10 16.90
N ALA A 364 3.92 12.97 15.72
CA ALA A 364 4.54 13.36 14.46
C ALA A 364 4.90 14.86 14.47
N LEU A 365 3.98 15.73 14.91
CA LEU A 365 4.21 17.17 15.05
C LEU A 365 5.32 17.48 16.07
N GLN A 366 5.32 16.79 17.22
CA GLN A 366 6.30 17.04 18.28
C GLN A 366 7.73 16.64 17.86
N VAL A 367 7.89 15.49 17.21
CA VAL A 367 9.20 15.03 16.73
C VAL A 367 9.68 15.85 15.52
N ALA A 368 8.77 16.27 14.63
CA ALA A 368 9.13 17.15 13.52
C ALA A 368 9.63 18.50 14.04
N ARG A 369 8.92 19.11 15.00
CA ARG A 369 9.32 20.38 15.63
C ARG A 369 10.65 20.31 16.38
N SER A 370 11.07 19.13 16.86
CA SER A 370 12.37 18.99 17.52
C SER A 370 13.55 18.93 16.56
N GLY A 371 13.29 18.74 15.25
CA GLY A 371 14.34 18.62 14.23
C GLY A 371 15.23 17.39 14.37
N GLN A 372 14.91 16.46 15.27
CA GLN A 372 15.71 15.26 15.57
C GLN A 372 15.60 14.16 14.52
N ALA A 373 14.52 14.16 13.74
CA ALA A 373 14.27 13.18 12.69
C ALA A 373 13.39 13.78 11.59
N ALA A 374 13.58 13.34 10.34
CA ALA A 374 12.64 13.61 9.27
C ALA A 374 11.37 12.77 9.52
N VAL A 375 10.22 13.42 9.62
CA VAL A 375 8.97 12.72 9.98
C VAL A 375 8.11 12.47 8.75
N LEU A 376 7.78 11.20 8.53
CA LEU A 376 6.76 10.77 7.59
C LEU A 376 5.53 10.31 8.38
N HIS A 377 4.35 10.72 7.93
CA HIS A 377 3.09 10.29 8.50
C HIS A 377 2.22 9.59 7.46
N ARG A 378 1.74 8.40 7.79
CA ARG A 378 0.73 7.68 7.02
C ARG A 378 -0.54 7.52 7.85
N SER A 379 -1.64 8.08 7.34
CA SER A 379 -2.95 7.90 7.95
C SER A 379 -3.53 6.52 7.61
N ARG A 380 -4.54 6.11 8.39
CA ARG A 380 -5.25 4.82 8.28
C ARG A 380 -5.80 4.49 6.89
N ARG A 381 -6.09 5.51 6.07
CA ARG A 381 -6.90 5.36 4.84
C ARG A 381 -6.11 5.48 3.54
N GLY A 382 -4.79 5.60 3.59
CA GLY A 382 -3.98 5.57 2.37
C GLY A 382 -3.35 4.18 2.13
N ASP A 383 -2.97 3.88 0.89
CA ASP A 383 -2.13 2.72 0.53
C ASP A 383 -1.05 2.40 1.57
N ARG A 384 -0.75 1.12 1.75
CA ARG A 384 0.35 0.71 2.62
C ARG A 384 1.67 1.36 2.15
N PRO A 385 2.50 1.87 3.07
CA PRO A 385 3.80 2.43 2.71
C PRO A 385 4.62 1.41 1.91
N THR A 386 5.05 1.79 0.71
CA THR A 386 5.91 0.91 -0.07
C THR A 386 7.34 0.98 0.45
N LEU A 387 8.02 -0.16 0.53
CA LEU A 387 9.42 -0.21 0.95
C LEU A 387 10.28 0.74 0.10
N ALA A 388 10.06 0.77 -1.22
CA ALA A 388 10.88 1.56 -2.14
C ALA A 388 10.72 3.08 -1.97
N ASP A 389 9.52 3.56 -1.66
CA ASP A 389 9.25 4.99 -1.49
C ASP A 389 9.78 5.47 -0.13
N ILE A 390 9.58 4.69 0.93
CA ILE A 390 10.15 4.98 2.27
C ILE A 390 11.67 4.85 2.25
N ASP A 391 12.23 3.82 1.59
CA ASP A 391 13.67 3.64 1.42
C ASP A 391 14.30 4.83 0.69
N ALA A 392 13.65 5.35 -0.35
CA ALA A 392 14.14 6.50 -1.11
C ALA A 392 14.13 7.80 -0.29
N PHE A 393 13.05 8.08 0.44
CA PHE A 393 13.00 9.27 1.30
C PHE A 393 13.97 9.16 2.49
N ALA A 394 14.01 8.00 3.15
CA ALA A 394 14.97 7.75 4.23
C ALA A 394 16.40 7.78 3.70
N SER A 395 16.62 7.37 2.44
CA SER A 395 17.86 7.65 1.72
C SER A 395 18.10 9.14 1.69
N TRP A 396 17.26 9.92 1.03
CA TRP A 396 17.43 11.36 0.89
C TRP A 396 17.70 12.08 2.22
N ALA A 397 16.93 11.80 3.27
CA ALA A 397 17.05 12.47 4.58
C ALA A 397 18.43 12.23 5.23
N ASP A 398 18.93 10.99 5.17
CA ASP A 398 20.22 10.64 5.75
C ASP A 398 21.40 10.95 4.76
N GLU A 399 21.15 11.12 3.45
CA GLU A 399 22.14 11.43 2.39
C GLU A 399 22.49 12.92 2.44
N ASN A 400 21.45 13.76 2.51
CA ASN A 400 21.57 15.19 2.43
C ASN A 400 21.67 15.87 3.81
N HIS A 401 21.14 15.24 4.86
CA HIS A 401 20.99 15.89 6.17
C HIS A 401 21.41 15.03 7.38
N ALA A 402 21.89 13.80 7.18
CA ALA A 402 22.41 12.89 8.22
C ALA A 402 21.48 12.60 9.42
N ILE A 403 20.17 12.83 9.27
CA ILE A 403 19.15 12.57 10.30
C ILE A 403 18.40 11.27 10.05
N PRO A 404 17.93 10.58 11.12
CA PRO A 404 17.06 9.42 10.95
C PRO A 404 15.67 9.83 10.45
N THR A 405 14.89 8.83 10.03
CA THR A 405 13.49 9.02 9.64
C THR A 405 12.56 8.37 10.67
N LEU A 406 11.55 9.11 11.12
CA LEU A 406 10.44 8.57 11.91
C LEU A 406 9.26 8.31 10.97
N LEU A 407 8.84 7.06 10.81
CA LEU A 407 7.61 6.71 10.10
C LEU A 407 6.49 6.49 11.12
N VAL A 408 5.59 7.46 11.22
CA VAL A 408 4.35 7.33 11.98
C VAL A 408 3.29 6.72 11.06
N TRP A 409 2.99 5.45 11.27
CA TRP A 409 2.03 4.70 10.47
C TRP A 409 0.80 4.36 11.29
N ASP A 410 -0.25 5.17 11.17
CA ASP A 410 -1.56 4.89 11.77
C ASP A 410 -2.33 3.84 10.98
N GLY A 411 -1.73 2.68 10.73
CA GLY A 411 -2.29 1.65 9.85
C GLY A 411 -3.47 0.90 10.44
N MET A 412 -3.57 0.79 11.77
CA MET A 412 -4.49 -0.13 12.45
C MET A 412 -4.39 -1.59 11.94
N VAL A 413 -3.25 -1.94 11.34
CA VAL A 413 -2.95 -3.26 10.75
C VAL A 413 -2.44 -4.24 11.80
N ASP A 414 -2.22 -5.49 11.38
CA ASP A 414 -1.58 -6.50 12.21
C ASP A 414 -0.16 -6.07 12.63
N ILE A 415 0.22 -6.45 13.85
CA ILE A 415 1.52 -6.11 14.45
C ILE A 415 2.67 -6.60 13.56
N ASP A 416 2.51 -7.76 12.92
CA ASP A 416 3.52 -8.42 12.09
C ASP A 416 3.92 -7.58 10.87
N GLU A 417 3.03 -6.72 10.37
CA GLU A 417 3.33 -5.85 9.24
C GLU A 417 4.38 -4.78 9.58
N TYR A 418 4.26 -4.19 10.76
CA TYR A 418 5.23 -3.21 11.26
C TYR A 418 6.61 -3.85 11.46
N TYR A 419 6.65 -5.06 12.03
CA TYR A 419 7.91 -5.80 12.21
C TYR A 419 8.53 -6.18 10.87
N THR A 420 7.72 -6.59 9.90
CA THR A 420 8.19 -6.94 8.56
C THR A 420 8.81 -5.74 7.85
N LEU A 421 8.12 -4.59 7.83
CA LEU A 421 8.63 -3.37 7.18
C LEU A 421 9.88 -2.84 7.91
N GLN A 422 9.89 -2.83 9.25
CA GLN A 422 11.05 -2.43 10.05
C GLN A 422 12.26 -3.30 9.71
N ARG A 423 12.07 -4.62 9.62
CA ARG A 423 13.13 -5.59 9.28
C ARG A 423 13.66 -5.36 7.86
N GLN A 424 12.80 -5.08 6.89
CA GLN A 424 13.18 -4.77 5.51
C GLN A 424 13.90 -3.42 5.36
N LEU A 425 13.51 -2.38 6.11
CA LEU A 425 14.24 -1.11 6.09
C LEU A 425 15.60 -1.22 6.79
N ARG A 426 15.65 -1.97 7.90
CA ARG A 426 16.89 -2.32 8.60
C ARG A 426 17.83 -3.10 7.70
N SER A 427 17.33 -4.04 6.90
CA SER A 427 18.13 -4.83 5.95
C SER A 427 18.82 -4.01 4.88
N ARG A 428 18.26 -2.84 4.57
CA ARG A 428 18.78 -1.86 3.61
C ARG A 428 19.57 -0.75 4.28
N GLY A 429 19.61 -0.73 5.62
CA GLY A 429 20.55 0.08 6.40
C GLY A 429 19.99 1.42 6.75
N ARG A 430 18.67 1.54 6.61
CA ARG A 430 17.97 2.77 6.85
C ARG A 430 17.78 2.94 8.34
N ARG A 431 18.13 4.14 8.80
CA ARG A 431 17.89 4.62 10.17
C ARG A 431 16.44 5.06 10.29
N VAL A 432 15.53 4.10 10.18
CA VAL A 432 14.08 4.34 10.26
C VAL A 432 13.54 3.74 11.55
N LEU A 433 12.74 4.51 12.29
CA LEU A 433 11.93 4.00 13.40
C LEU A 433 10.45 4.03 12.99
N ILE A 434 9.77 2.89 13.11
CA ILE A 434 8.33 2.79 12.84
C ILE A 434 7.54 2.89 14.15
N VAL A 435 6.54 3.76 14.15
CA VAL A 435 5.51 3.82 15.20
C VAL A 435 4.16 3.48 14.58
N GLY A 436 3.58 2.37 15.03
CA GLY A 436 2.36 1.79 14.47
C GLY A 436 1.16 1.84 15.41
N SER A 437 -0.05 1.79 14.85
CA SER A 437 -1.28 1.54 15.61
C SER A 437 -1.86 0.15 15.30
N SER A 438 -2.42 -0.53 16.31
CA SER A 438 -3.19 -1.76 16.10
C SER A 438 -4.42 -1.79 16.99
N TYR A 439 -5.32 -2.73 16.72
CA TYR A 439 -6.31 -3.12 17.73
C TYR A 439 -5.66 -3.96 18.83
N LEU A 440 -6.33 -4.05 19.99
CA LEU A 440 -5.88 -4.91 21.09
C LEU A 440 -5.69 -6.35 20.59
N PRO A 441 -4.48 -6.92 20.70
CA PRO A 441 -4.26 -8.32 20.36
C PRO A 441 -5.02 -9.21 21.36
N PRO A 442 -5.53 -10.39 20.93
CA PRO A 442 -6.28 -11.30 21.79
C PRO A 442 -5.45 -11.83 22.97
N GLN A 443 -4.12 -11.82 22.87
CA GLN A 443 -3.21 -12.21 23.95
C GLN A 443 -2.42 -11.02 24.52
N HIS A 444 -1.94 -11.16 25.76
CA HIS A 444 -1.14 -10.11 26.41
C HIS A 444 0.28 -10.04 25.84
N VAL A 445 0.53 -9.04 24.99
CA VAL A 445 1.83 -8.79 24.38
C VAL A 445 2.61 -7.75 25.19
N LYS A 446 3.71 -8.17 25.84
CA LYS A 446 4.53 -7.30 26.73
C LYS A 446 5.15 -6.07 26.05
N LYS A 447 5.38 -6.10 24.73
CA LYS A 447 6.12 -5.05 24.00
C LYS A 447 5.23 -3.92 23.44
N VAL A 448 3.92 -3.99 23.62
CA VAL A 448 2.92 -3.07 23.04
C VAL A 448 2.45 -2.06 24.09
N ILE A 449 2.29 -0.79 23.70
CA ILE A 449 1.68 0.25 24.55
C ILE A 449 0.17 0.08 24.47
N ARG A 450 -0.45 -0.41 25.55
CA ARG A 450 -1.90 -0.58 25.61
C ARG A 450 -2.59 0.73 26.00
N VAL A 451 -3.64 1.08 25.25
CA VAL A 451 -4.48 2.25 25.50
C VAL A 451 -5.82 1.79 26.06
N ASP A 452 -6.16 2.31 27.24
CA ASP A 452 -7.44 2.06 27.90
C ASP A 452 -8.56 2.89 27.25
N SER A 453 -9.77 2.34 27.22
CA SER A 453 -10.97 3.06 26.78
C SER A 453 -11.46 4.05 27.82
N GLY A 454 -11.22 3.77 29.11
CA GLY A 454 -11.49 4.69 30.21
C GLY A 454 -10.49 5.85 30.26
N LEU A 455 -10.89 6.95 30.89
CA LEU A 455 -9.98 8.03 31.27
C LEU A 455 -9.42 7.78 32.67
N SER A 456 -8.14 8.06 32.88
CA SER A 456 -7.54 8.07 34.22
C SER A 456 -8.05 9.27 35.05
N GLU A 457 -7.85 9.24 36.38
CA GLU A 457 -8.18 10.38 37.23
C GLU A 457 -7.43 11.67 36.81
N ALA A 458 -6.18 11.54 36.37
CA ALA A 458 -5.38 12.64 35.87
C ALA A 458 -5.90 13.17 34.53
N GLU A 459 -6.35 12.28 33.63
CA GLU A 459 -7.00 12.66 32.38
C GLU A 459 -8.33 13.37 32.61
N VAL A 460 -9.14 12.88 33.56
CA VAL A 460 -10.40 13.52 33.97
C VAL A 460 -10.15 14.94 34.50
N ALA A 461 -9.11 15.13 35.32
CA ALA A 461 -8.74 16.46 35.78
C ALA A 461 -8.37 17.39 34.60
N ARG A 462 -7.60 16.91 33.61
CA ARG A 462 -7.28 17.68 32.40
C ARG A 462 -8.50 18.02 31.55
N VAL A 463 -9.51 17.13 31.50
CA VAL A 463 -10.76 17.42 30.77
C VAL A 463 -11.51 18.61 31.39
N LYS A 464 -11.49 18.74 32.72
CA LYS A 464 -12.14 19.85 33.43
C LYS A 464 -11.55 21.22 33.06
N ASP A 465 -10.27 21.27 32.67
CA ASP A 465 -9.61 22.50 32.19
C ASP A 465 -9.72 22.66 30.66
N TRP A 466 -9.69 21.55 29.92
CA TRP A 466 -9.66 21.54 28.45
C TRP A 466 -10.98 22.00 27.81
N LEU A 467 -12.13 21.47 28.24
CA LEU A 467 -13.44 21.80 27.65
C LEU A 467 -13.86 23.28 27.83
N PRO A 468 -13.66 23.92 29.01
CA PRO A 468 -13.96 25.33 29.17
C PRO A 468 -13.13 26.24 28.26
N ALA A 469 -11.94 25.81 27.84
CA ALA A 469 -11.11 26.56 26.90
C ALA A 469 -11.77 26.75 25.51
N PHE A 470 -12.82 25.97 25.21
CA PHE A 470 -13.63 26.04 24.00
C PHE A 470 -15.08 26.49 24.27
N ALA A 471 -15.35 27.08 25.44
CA ALA A 471 -16.68 27.49 25.88
C ALA A 471 -17.69 26.33 26.01
N VAL A 472 -17.21 25.10 26.26
CA VAL A 472 -18.05 23.94 26.56
C VAL A 472 -18.20 23.82 28.08
N PRO A 473 -19.43 23.87 28.64
CA PRO A 473 -19.65 23.73 30.07
C PRO A 473 -19.38 22.29 30.53
N VAL A 474 -18.77 22.14 31.69
CA VAL A 474 -18.32 20.85 32.24
C VAL A 474 -19.19 20.50 33.45
N PRO A 475 -19.93 19.37 33.45
CA PRO A 475 -20.68 18.91 34.62
C PRO A 475 -19.77 18.62 35.83
N ASP A 476 -20.26 18.91 37.04
CA ASP A 476 -19.49 18.72 38.28
C ASP A 476 -19.21 17.23 38.60
N ASP A 477 -20.04 16.32 38.10
CA ASP A 477 -20.04 14.88 38.37
C ASP A 477 -19.39 14.03 37.27
N ILE A 478 -18.54 14.63 36.43
CA ILE A 478 -17.70 13.89 35.48
C ILE A 478 -16.83 12.85 36.21
N GLY A 479 -16.87 11.61 35.71
CA GLY A 479 -16.08 10.49 36.25
C GLY A 479 -16.88 9.50 37.10
N GLY A 480 -18.22 9.59 37.10
CA GLY A 480 -19.09 8.59 37.71
C GLY A 480 -19.15 7.27 36.94
N LYS A 481 -19.79 6.22 37.50
CA LYS A 481 -19.92 4.87 36.86
C LYS A 481 -20.52 4.87 35.43
N LEU A 482 -21.23 5.94 35.05
CA LEU A 482 -21.84 6.12 33.72
C LEU A 482 -20.83 6.58 32.64
N ASP A 483 -19.72 7.23 33.03
CA ASP A 483 -18.73 7.80 32.12
C ASP A 483 -17.56 6.82 31.88
N SER A 484 -17.87 5.56 31.56
CA SER A 484 -16.87 4.48 31.45
C SER A 484 -15.90 4.63 30.26
N SER A 485 -16.13 5.57 29.35
CA SER A 485 -15.25 5.86 28.20
C SER A 485 -15.21 7.34 27.85
N PHE A 486 -14.12 7.79 27.22
CA PHE A 486 -13.96 9.17 26.72
C PHE A 486 -15.08 9.59 25.76
N LEU A 487 -15.56 8.65 24.95
CA LEU A 487 -16.65 8.86 24.01
C LEU A 487 -17.99 9.09 24.74
N ALA A 488 -18.30 8.27 25.76
CA ALA A 488 -19.49 8.45 26.60
C ALA A 488 -19.49 9.82 27.30
N LEU A 489 -18.31 10.28 27.72
CA LEU A 489 -18.14 11.62 28.28
C LEU A 489 -18.43 12.73 27.27
N LEU A 490 -17.87 12.64 26.04
CA LEU A 490 -18.16 13.63 24.99
C LEU A 490 -19.66 13.68 24.64
N TYR A 491 -20.34 12.52 24.59
CA TYR A 491 -21.78 12.46 24.34
C TYR A 491 -22.61 13.11 25.43
N ARG A 492 -22.18 13.00 26.69
CA ARG A 492 -22.86 13.61 27.84
C ARG A 492 -22.69 15.13 27.88
N VAL A 493 -21.51 15.63 27.51
CA VAL A 493 -21.13 17.03 27.69
C VAL A 493 -21.48 17.91 26.48
N LEU A 494 -21.78 17.32 25.32
CA LEU A 494 -22.21 18.03 24.11
C LEU A 494 -23.70 17.75 23.77
N PRO A 495 -24.68 18.21 24.57
CA PRO A 495 -26.09 17.80 24.47
C PRO A 495 -26.83 18.14 23.16
N GLU A 496 -26.27 18.95 22.27
CA GLU A 496 -26.76 19.04 20.87
C GLU A 496 -26.63 17.70 20.11
N THR A 497 -25.87 16.74 20.65
CA THR A 497 -25.77 15.35 20.15
C THR A 497 -26.69 14.35 20.89
N GLU A 498 -27.43 14.76 21.93
CA GLU A 498 -28.03 13.80 22.88
C GLU A 498 -29.42 13.26 22.46
N ARG A 499 -30.35 14.09 21.98
CA ARG A 499 -31.77 13.66 21.86
C ARG A 499 -32.19 13.16 20.48
N GLY A 500 -31.31 13.29 19.51
CA GLY A 500 -31.52 12.91 18.11
C GLY A 500 -30.66 11.77 17.61
N LEU A 501 -29.83 11.04 18.40
CA LEU A 501 -28.93 10.06 17.77
C LEU A 501 -29.53 8.65 17.62
N ARG A 502 -30.17 8.06 18.64
CA ARG A 502 -30.63 6.65 18.52
C ARG A 502 -31.99 6.48 17.84
N ARG A 503 -32.84 7.49 17.95
CA ARG A 503 -34.12 7.58 17.23
C ARG A 503 -34.03 8.56 16.08
N GLY A 504 -33.11 9.53 16.17
CA GLY A 504 -32.94 10.57 15.17
C GLY A 504 -31.81 10.35 14.17
N LEU A 505 -30.78 9.50 14.34
CA LEU A 505 -29.89 9.15 13.21
C LEU A 505 -30.65 8.31 12.21
N THR A 506 -31.44 7.37 12.71
CA THR A 506 -32.34 6.63 11.85
C THR A 506 -33.43 7.55 11.31
N MET A 507 -34.03 8.48 12.06
CA MET A 507 -34.96 9.47 11.48
C MET A 507 -34.32 10.53 10.56
N GLU A 508 -33.04 10.86 10.70
CA GLU A 508 -32.28 11.85 9.91
C GLU A 508 -31.78 11.21 8.62
N MET A 509 -31.35 9.94 8.67
CA MET A 509 -31.19 9.09 7.49
C MET A 509 -32.54 8.81 6.82
N ARG A 510 -33.65 8.74 7.55
CA ARG A 510 -34.99 8.55 6.96
C ARG A 510 -35.55 9.84 6.35
N GLU A 511 -35.39 11.00 7.01
CA GLU A 511 -35.60 12.31 6.37
C GLU A 511 -34.65 12.48 5.19
N ALA A 512 -33.52 11.77 5.19
CA ALA A 512 -32.64 11.69 4.04
C ALA A 512 -33.18 10.96 2.85
N GLU A 513 -33.53 9.72 3.07
CA GLU A 513 -34.04 8.83 2.05
C GLU A 513 -35.37 9.37 1.53
N ILE A 514 -36.28 9.74 2.44
CA ILE A 514 -37.58 10.36 2.11
C ILE A 514 -37.40 11.75 1.49
N GLY A 515 -36.42 12.55 1.93
CA GLY A 515 -36.12 13.87 1.39
C GLY A 515 -35.51 13.82 -0.01
N LEU A 516 -34.60 12.87 -0.25
CA LEU A 516 -34.04 12.56 -1.57
C LEU A 516 -35.10 11.98 -2.50
N GLU A 517 -35.99 11.12 -2.02
CA GLU A 517 -37.13 10.61 -2.80
C GLU A 517 -38.14 11.71 -3.14
N LYS A 518 -38.42 12.64 -2.22
CA LYS A 518 -39.27 13.81 -2.47
C LYS A 518 -38.61 14.83 -3.42
N LEU A 519 -37.29 15.03 -3.32
CA LEU A 519 -36.52 15.85 -4.26
C LEU A 519 -36.44 15.18 -5.65
N SER A 520 -36.34 13.85 -5.71
CA SER A 520 -36.44 13.07 -6.95
C SER A 520 -37.79 13.30 -7.62
N LYS A 521 -38.90 13.29 -6.86
CA LYS A 521 -40.25 13.64 -7.36
C LYS A 521 -40.34 15.10 -7.87
N ALA A 522 -39.81 16.06 -7.12
CA ALA A 522 -39.86 17.48 -7.51
C ALA A 522 -39.00 17.84 -8.74
N THR A 523 -37.91 17.11 -8.96
CA THR A 523 -37.03 17.29 -10.12
C THR A 523 -37.61 16.63 -11.38
N GLU A 524 -38.36 15.53 -11.23
CA GLU A 524 -39.17 14.94 -12.30
C GLU A 524 -40.38 15.81 -12.68
N GLU A 525 -41.00 16.51 -11.72
CA GLU A 525 -42.13 17.42 -11.97
C GLU A 525 -41.75 18.70 -12.72
N THR A 526 -40.49 19.16 -12.63
CA THR A 526 -40.03 20.38 -13.32
C THR A 526 -39.60 20.13 -14.77
N GLY A 527 -39.40 18.87 -15.17
CA GLY A 527 -39.12 18.46 -16.54
C GLY A 527 -40.30 17.78 -17.20
N SER A 528 -41.44 18.48 -17.41
CA SER A 528 -42.58 18.06 -18.27
C SER A 528 -42.70 16.54 -18.45
N SER A 529 -43.34 15.84 -17.51
CA SER A 529 -43.64 14.41 -17.65
C SER A 529 -44.56 14.15 -18.86
N ARG A 530 -43.95 13.93 -20.02
CA ARG A 530 -44.55 13.08 -21.03
C ARG A 530 -44.08 11.68 -20.71
N LEU A 531 -44.99 10.85 -20.19
CA LEU A 531 -44.79 9.41 -20.09
C LEU A 531 -44.16 8.91 -21.40
N GLY A 532 -43.05 8.17 -21.31
CA GLY A 532 -42.45 7.55 -22.49
C GLY A 532 -43.48 6.66 -23.18
N ALA A 533 -43.39 6.48 -24.51
CA ALA A 533 -44.41 5.75 -25.29
C ALA A 533 -44.73 4.35 -24.74
N ILE A 534 -43.76 3.70 -24.10
CA ILE A 534 -43.92 2.39 -23.44
C ILE A 534 -44.71 2.52 -22.13
N ALA A 535 -44.42 3.53 -21.30
CA ALA A 535 -45.16 3.78 -20.06
C ALA A 535 -46.61 4.18 -20.36
N GLN A 536 -46.84 5.00 -21.39
CA GLN A 536 -48.21 5.29 -21.83
C GLN A 536 -48.92 4.03 -22.33
N ALA A 537 -48.25 3.18 -23.11
CA ALA A 537 -48.83 1.92 -23.58
C ALA A 537 -49.13 0.92 -22.45
N LEU A 538 -48.33 0.90 -21.38
CA LEU A 538 -48.57 0.07 -20.20
C LEU A 538 -49.73 0.61 -19.34
N ALA A 539 -49.82 1.93 -19.17
CA ALA A 539 -50.95 2.57 -18.52
C ALA A 539 -52.27 2.34 -19.29
N ASP A 540 -52.24 2.49 -20.62
CA ASP A 540 -53.38 2.25 -21.51
C ASP A 540 -53.78 0.76 -21.52
N ALA A 541 -52.85 -0.16 -21.23
CA ALA A 541 -53.10 -1.58 -21.05
C ALA A 541 -53.63 -1.95 -19.65
N GLY A 542 -53.84 -0.97 -18.76
CA GLY A 542 -54.42 -1.16 -17.43
C GLY A 542 -53.42 -1.57 -16.35
N PHE A 543 -52.11 -1.41 -16.58
CA PHE A 543 -51.11 -1.59 -15.53
C PHE A 543 -51.03 -0.34 -14.65
N ASP A 544 -51.03 -0.55 -13.34
CA ASP A 544 -50.80 0.51 -12.36
C ASP A 544 -49.33 0.91 -12.40
N ILE A 545 -49.05 2.08 -12.97
CA ILE A 545 -47.69 2.61 -13.12
C ILE A 545 -47.15 3.07 -11.77
N ASP A 546 -48.04 3.42 -10.82
CA ASP A 546 -47.65 3.79 -9.45
C ASP A 546 -47.19 2.55 -8.65
N ALA A 547 -47.57 1.34 -9.06
CA ALA A 547 -47.03 0.10 -8.50
C ALA A 547 -45.58 -0.21 -8.93
N LEU A 548 -45.07 0.51 -9.95
CA LEU A 548 -43.67 0.46 -10.38
C LEU A 548 -42.81 1.56 -9.72
N ALA A 549 -43.41 2.42 -8.90
CA ALA A 549 -42.69 3.42 -8.12
C ALA A 549 -42.14 2.81 -6.80
N PRO A 550 -40.94 3.24 -6.34
CA PRO A 550 -40.41 2.78 -5.05
C PRO A 550 -41.35 3.17 -3.92
N SER A 551 -41.68 2.18 -3.08
CA SER A 551 -42.63 2.28 -1.97
C SER A 551 -41.95 2.84 -0.73
N GLU A 552 -42.61 3.73 0.01
CA GLU A 552 -42.21 4.09 1.39
C GLU A 552 -42.37 2.84 2.27
N ARG A 553 -41.29 2.08 2.51
CA ARG A 553 -41.33 0.78 3.22
C ARG A 553 -40.91 0.88 4.70
N PRO A 554 -41.49 0.09 5.62
CA PRO A 554 -41.05 -0.04 7.01
C PRO A 554 -39.64 -0.68 7.16
N HIS A 555 -38.89 -0.32 8.21
CA HIS A 555 -37.52 -0.81 8.48
C HIS A 555 -37.38 -2.32 8.65
N ALA A 556 -38.40 -2.97 9.22
CA ALA A 556 -38.40 -4.43 9.36
C ALA A 556 -38.40 -5.12 7.98
N GLU A 557 -38.80 -4.42 6.91
CA GLU A 557 -38.74 -4.94 5.55
C GLU A 557 -37.36 -4.72 4.93
N LEU A 558 -36.70 -3.57 5.18
CA LEU A 558 -35.37 -3.25 4.62
C LEU A 558 -34.28 -4.26 5.01
N ILE A 559 -34.23 -4.69 6.27
CA ILE A 559 -33.23 -5.65 6.76
C ILE A 559 -33.31 -7.00 6.03
N ASP A 560 -34.48 -7.33 5.48
CA ASP A 560 -34.76 -8.57 4.78
C ASP A 560 -34.66 -8.42 3.25
N LEU A 561 -34.49 -7.19 2.72
CA LEU A 561 -34.31 -6.94 1.29
C LEU A 561 -32.90 -7.28 0.81
N SER A 562 -32.83 -7.95 -0.33
CA SER A 562 -31.59 -8.11 -1.10
C SER A 562 -31.07 -6.78 -1.64
N PHE A 563 -29.82 -6.75 -2.08
CA PHE A 563 -29.23 -5.54 -2.66
C PHE A 563 -29.97 -5.04 -3.92
N GLU A 564 -30.48 -5.95 -4.75
CA GLU A 564 -31.17 -5.59 -6.00
C GLU A 564 -32.58 -5.04 -5.77
N GLU A 565 -33.24 -5.42 -4.67
CA GLU A 565 -34.59 -4.93 -4.33
C GLU A 565 -34.57 -3.51 -3.73
N ARG A 566 -33.39 -3.00 -3.38
CA ARG A 566 -33.17 -1.66 -2.80
C ARG A 566 -33.16 -0.56 -3.86
N SER A 567 -33.64 0.62 -3.50
CA SER A 567 -33.55 1.85 -4.30
C SER A 567 -32.09 2.28 -4.49
N SER A 568 -31.78 3.14 -5.48
CA SER A 568 -30.38 3.59 -5.70
C SER A 568 -29.78 4.32 -4.49
N THR A 569 -30.62 4.98 -3.68
CA THR A 569 -30.20 5.64 -2.43
C THR A 569 -29.92 4.61 -1.35
N GLU A 570 -30.81 3.63 -1.16
CA GLU A 570 -30.61 2.54 -0.21
C GLU A 570 -29.38 1.68 -0.57
N ARG A 571 -29.15 1.43 -1.86
CA ARG A 571 -27.94 0.75 -2.36
C ARG A 571 -26.68 1.54 -2.03
N LEU A 572 -26.69 2.86 -2.23
CA LEU A 572 -25.59 3.76 -1.84
C LEU A 572 -25.32 3.68 -0.34
N THR A 573 -26.37 3.77 0.49
CA THR A 573 -26.26 3.66 1.94
C THR A 573 -25.71 2.31 2.35
N SER A 574 -26.23 1.19 1.81
CA SER A 574 -25.71 -0.16 2.08
C SER A 574 -24.21 -0.28 1.82
N MET A 575 -23.74 0.22 0.68
CA MET A 575 -22.31 0.20 0.33
C MET A 575 -21.46 0.97 1.34
N VAL A 576 -21.90 2.17 1.71
CA VAL A 576 -21.19 3.01 2.69
C VAL A 576 -21.21 2.37 4.08
N LEU A 577 -22.31 1.75 4.49
CA LEU A 577 -22.44 1.11 5.80
C LEU A 577 -21.59 -0.17 5.92
N VAL A 578 -21.56 -1.01 4.88
CA VAL A 578 -20.72 -2.22 4.84
C VAL A 578 -19.24 -1.87 5.01
N ALA A 579 -18.74 -0.87 4.28
CA ALA A 579 -17.36 -0.40 4.41
C ALA A 579 -17.13 0.37 5.72
N GLY A 580 -18.06 1.28 6.06
CA GLY A 580 -17.96 2.19 7.19
C GLY A 580 -17.92 1.48 8.55
N ARG A 581 -18.67 0.39 8.72
CA ARG A 581 -18.61 -0.44 9.95
C ARG A 581 -17.23 -1.04 10.19
N ARG A 582 -16.40 -1.17 9.15
CA ARG A 582 -15.00 -1.64 9.20
C ARG A 582 -14.00 -0.48 9.22
N GLY A 583 -14.48 0.77 9.26
CA GLY A 583 -13.66 1.99 9.26
C GLY A 583 -13.14 2.40 7.88
N LEU A 584 -13.60 1.75 6.81
CA LEU A 584 -13.17 1.97 5.44
C LEU A 584 -14.03 3.03 4.75
N LEU A 585 -13.46 3.65 3.71
CA LEU A 585 -14.21 4.48 2.77
C LEU A 585 -14.25 3.79 1.42
N VAL A 586 -15.37 3.91 0.72
CA VAL A 586 -15.54 3.33 -0.61
C VAL A 586 -14.98 4.30 -1.65
N PRO A 587 -14.11 3.84 -2.58
CA PRO A 587 -13.70 4.64 -3.73
C PRO A 587 -14.93 5.11 -4.52
N LEU A 588 -14.99 6.40 -4.82
CA LEU A 588 -16.16 7.01 -5.48
C LEU A 588 -16.44 6.37 -6.84
N GLU A 589 -15.40 6.01 -7.57
CA GLU A 589 -15.41 5.43 -8.91
C GLU A 589 -16.06 4.05 -8.91
N LEU A 590 -15.86 3.28 -7.83
CA LEU A 590 -16.51 2.00 -7.61
C LEU A 590 -18.01 2.20 -7.35
N VAL A 591 -18.36 3.15 -6.48
CA VAL A 591 -19.76 3.49 -6.18
C VAL A 591 -20.52 3.94 -7.43
N LEU A 592 -19.92 4.85 -8.21
CA LEU A 592 -20.51 5.36 -9.45
C LEU A 592 -20.73 4.26 -10.48
N ARG A 593 -19.84 3.26 -10.53
CA ARG A 593 -19.95 2.12 -11.45
C ARG A 593 -21.09 1.19 -11.07
N ILE A 594 -21.28 0.94 -9.77
CA ILE A 594 -22.36 0.07 -9.27
C ILE A 594 -23.73 0.75 -9.41
N LEU A 595 -23.81 2.07 -9.15
CA LEU A 595 -25.09 2.80 -9.22
C LEU A 595 -25.46 3.32 -10.61
N GLY A 596 -24.48 3.49 -11.50
CA GLY A 596 -24.67 4.09 -12.82
C GLY A 596 -25.03 5.58 -12.78
N ARG A 597 -25.53 6.10 -13.91
CA ARG A 597 -25.79 7.54 -14.11
C ARG A 597 -26.85 8.09 -13.16
N GLU A 598 -27.93 7.37 -12.93
CA GLU A 598 -29.04 7.81 -12.07
C GLU A 598 -28.65 7.96 -10.59
N GLY A 599 -27.70 7.14 -10.10
CA GLY A 599 -27.18 7.30 -8.74
C GLY A 599 -26.17 8.43 -8.58
N SER A 600 -25.51 8.86 -9.67
CA SER A 600 -24.42 9.85 -9.61
C SER A 600 -24.88 11.25 -9.19
N SER A 601 -26.08 11.68 -9.61
CA SER A 601 -26.70 12.94 -9.18
C SER A 601 -27.12 12.88 -7.71
N ARG A 602 -27.64 11.72 -7.26
CA ARG A 602 -28.11 11.47 -5.89
C ARG A 602 -26.99 11.52 -4.84
N ILE A 603 -25.76 11.15 -5.20
CA ILE A 603 -24.60 11.23 -4.28
C ILE A 603 -24.36 12.67 -3.79
N VAL A 604 -24.47 13.66 -4.68
CA VAL A 604 -24.18 15.07 -4.33
C VAL A 604 -25.23 15.61 -3.36
N GLU A 605 -26.51 15.28 -3.60
CA GLU A 605 -27.62 15.64 -2.73
C GLU A 605 -27.52 14.95 -1.37
N LEU A 606 -27.18 13.65 -1.35
CA LEU A 606 -27.04 12.89 -0.12
C LEU A 606 -25.91 13.44 0.78
N VAL A 607 -24.75 13.77 0.21
CA VAL A 607 -23.65 14.37 1.00
C VAL A 607 -23.94 15.82 1.41
N ARG A 608 -24.71 16.58 0.62
CA ARG A 608 -25.08 17.97 0.97
C ARG A 608 -26.10 18.05 2.09
N ASN A 609 -27.06 17.13 2.08
CA ASN A 609 -28.23 17.20 2.95
C ASN A 609 -28.05 16.35 4.23
N PHE A 610 -27.12 15.39 4.27
CA PHE A 610 -26.92 14.49 5.40
C PHE A 610 -25.50 14.50 5.94
N ASP A 611 -25.36 14.94 7.19
CA ASP A 611 -24.06 15.09 7.85
C ASP A 611 -23.41 13.73 8.22
N ILE A 612 -24.18 12.64 8.12
CA ILE A 612 -23.74 11.26 8.37
C ILE A 612 -22.78 10.77 7.28
N PHE A 613 -22.96 11.21 6.03
CA PHE A 613 -22.13 10.78 4.90
C PHE A 613 -21.11 11.86 4.53
N ARG A 614 -19.85 11.44 4.39
CA ARG A 614 -18.73 12.33 4.07
C ARG A 614 -18.13 11.96 2.73
N TRP A 615 -17.89 13.00 1.93
CA TRP A 615 -17.05 12.94 0.75
C TRP A 615 -15.70 13.53 1.11
N THR A 616 -14.66 12.71 0.99
CA THR A 616 -13.28 13.11 1.30
C THR A 616 -12.39 12.91 0.08
N GLU A 617 -11.25 13.60 0.07
CA GLU A 617 -10.25 13.52 -0.98
C GLU A 617 -8.88 13.35 -0.31
N ASP A 618 -8.07 12.44 -0.83
CA ASP A 618 -6.72 12.21 -0.34
C ASP A 618 -5.70 13.18 -0.98
N GLU A 619 -4.42 13.01 -0.64
CA GLU A 619 -3.34 13.88 -1.14
C GLU A 619 -3.00 13.67 -2.62
N ARG A 620 -3.60 12.66 -3.26
CA ARG A 620 -3.42 12.32 -4.67
C ARG A 620 -4.58 12.78 -5.55
N GLY A 621 -5.62 13.35 -4.95
CA GLY A 621 -6.87 13.72 -5.63
C GLY A 621 -7.86 12.56 -5.78
N SER A 622 -7.64 11.44 -5.10
CA SER A 622 -8.54 10.31 -5.08
C SER A 622 -9.69 10.56 -4.12
N GLN A 623 -10.91 10.21 -4.55
CA GLN A 623 -12.14 10.63 -3.89
C GLN A 623 -12.86 9.44 -3.28
N TYR A 624 -13.35 9.62 -2.05
CA TYR A 624 -13.90 8.54 -1.26
C TYR A 624 -15.19 8.96 -0.56
N LEU A 625 -16.11 8.01 -0.44
CA LEU A 625 -17.36 8.14 0.29
C LEU A 625 -17.35 7.27 1.54
N GLY A 626 -17.85 7.78 2.65
CA GLY A 626 -18.12 6.93 3.79
C GLY A 626 -18.83 7.61 4.94
N ALA A 627 -19.08 6.85 6.00
CA ALA A 627 -19.72 7.37 7.20
C ALA A 627 -18.78 8.32 7.97
N ARG A 628 -19.38 9.27 8.69
CA ARG A 628 -18.69 10.22 9.56
C ARG A 628 -17.87 9.50 10.63
N THR A 629 -18.43 8.51 11.31
CA THR A 629 -17.71 7.65 12.26
C THR A 629 -17.98 6.17 12.01
N GLN A 630 -17.04 5.31 12.40
CA GLN A 630 -17.21 3.86 12.34
C GLN A 630 -18.37 3.37 13.22
N LEU A 631 -18.60 4.01 14.37
CA LEU A 631 -19.65 3.62 15.31
C LEU A 631 -21.05 3.90 14.75
N GLU A 632 -21.26 5.06 14.12
CA GLU A 632 -22.53 5.37 13.45
C GLU A 632 -22.83 4.35 12.35
N ALA A 633 -21.83 4.03 11.52
CA ALA A 633 -21.97 3.00 10.50
C ALA A 633 -22.30 1.63 11.11
N GLU A 634 -21.69 1.28 12.24
CA GLU A 634 -21.96 0.02 12.92
C GLU A 634 -23.40 -0.03 13.48
N LEU A 635 -23.88 1.06 14.08
CA LEU A 635 -25.23 1.15 14.62
C LEU A 635 -26.28 1.05 13.51
N LEU A 636 -26.09 1.79 12.41
CA LEU A 636 -27.00 1.77 11.26
C LEU A 636 -26.98 0.42 10.54
N ALA A 637 -25.79 -0.14 10.30
CA ALA A 637 -25.67 -1.46 9.66
C ALA A 637 -26.36 -2.58 10.47
N ARG A 638 -26.39 -2.49 11.81
CA ARG A 638 -27.10 -3.46 12.65
C ARG A 638 -28.62 -3.37 12.53
N GLU A 639 -29.16 -2.21 12.16
CA GLU A 639 -30.59 -2.01 11.96
C GLU A 639 -31.02 -2.34 10.53
N ASP A 640 -30.18 -2.04 9.52
CA ASP A 640 -30.59 -2.07 8.11
C ASP A 640 -30.01 -3.24 7.30
N LEU A 641 -29.01 -3.98 7.82
CA LEU A 641 -28.30 -5.02 7.05
C LEU A 641 -28.22 -6.35 7.82
N ASN A 642 -28.66 -7.42 7.16
CA ASN A 642 -28.36 -8.78 7.58
C ASN A 642 -27.04 -9.28 6.93
N VAL A 643 -26.51 -10.42 7.41
CA VAL A 643 -25.23 -10.98 6.93
C VAL A 643 -25.26 -11.25 5.42
N ARG A 644 -26.37 -11.79 4.91
CA ARG A 644 -26.56 -12.09 3.49
C ARG A 644 -26.47 -10.82 2.63
N THR A 645 -27.12 -9.74 3.05
CA THR A 645 -27.08 -8.45 2.36
C THR A 645 -25.68 -7.86 2.38
N GLU A 646 -24.94 -7.99 3.50
CA GLU A 646 -23.54 -7.57 3.55
C GLU A 646 -22.67 -8.32 2.53
N VAL A 647 -22.91 -9.63 2.36
CA VAL A 647 -22.21 -10.47 1.37
C VAL A 647 -22.61 -10.08 -0.05
N GLU A 648 -23.89 -9.86 -0.34
CA GLU A 648 -24.38 -9.41 -1.65
C GLU A 648 -23.79 -8.06 -2.06
N VAL A 649 -23.81 -7.07 -1.16
CA VAL A 649 -23.19 -5.75 -1.36
C VAL A 649 -21.70 -5.90 -1.66
N THR A 650 -21.01 -6.77 -0.93
CA THR A 650 -19.58 -7.01 -1.14
C THR A 650 -19.32 -7.70 -2.48
N GLY A 651 -20.14 -8.68 -2.86
CA GLY A 651 -20.07 -9.34 -4.17
C GLY A 651 -20.22 -8.34 -5.31
N GLN A 652 -21.18 -7.42 -5.20
CA GLN A 652 -21.38 -6.34 -6.18
C GLN A 652 -20.17 -5.39 -6.26
N MET A 653 -19.53 -5.09 -5.12
CA MET A 653 -18.26 -4.35 -5.12
C MET A 653 -17.15 -5.12 -5.83
N ILE A 654 -17.02 -6.43 -5.59
CA ILE A 654 -16.00 -7.29 -6.22
C ILE A 654 -16.17 -7.33 -7.74
N GLU A 655 -17.35 -7.70 -8.23
CA GLU A 655 -17.64 -7.87 -9.66
C GLU A 655 -17.42 -6.57 -10.45
N ASN A 656 -17.59 -5.43 -9.79
CA ASN A 656 -17.41 -4.13 -10.41
C ASN A 656 -15.96 -3.61 -10.35
N LEU A 657 -15.02 -4.20 -9.61
CA LEU A 657 -13.64 -3.68 -9.49
C LEU A 657 -12.95 -3.45 -10.85
N ARG A 658 -12.07 -2.45 -10.92
CA ARG A 658 -11.15 -2.20 -12.04
C ARG A 658 -9.71 -2.19 -11.54
N PRO A 659 -9.04 -3.35 -11.52
CA PRO A 659 -7.63 -3.42 -11.16
C PRO A 659 -6.77 -2.63 -12.16
N MET A 660 -5.90 -1.76 -11.65
CA MET A 660 -4.87 -1.14 -12.48
C MET A 660 -3.79 -2.19 -12.83
N PRO A 661 -3.19 -2.17 -14.04
CA PRO A 661 -2.06 -3.00 -14.46
C PRO A 661 -0.75 -2.54 -13.81
N THR A 662 -0.79 -2.27 -12.51
CA THR A 662 0.38 -2.02 -11.66
C THR A 662 0.53 -3.21 -10.72
N ARG A 663 1.73 -3.44 -10.19
CA ARG A 663 1.96 -4.50 -9.18
C ARG A 663 1.05 -4.39 -7.95
N GLY A 664 0.54 -3.19 -7.64
CA GLY A 664 -0.34 -2.95 -6.50
C GLY A 664 -1.83 -3.11 -6.79
N GLY A 665 -2.26 -3.08 -8.06
CA GLY A 665 -3.66 -3.14 -8.46
C GLY A 665 -4.45 -1.82 -8.32
N GLY A 666 -3.84 -0.77 -7.76
CA GLY A 666 -4.50 0.52 -7.51
C GLY A 666 -5.36 0.54 -6.23
N GLU A 667 -6.07 1.64 -6.04
CA GLU A 667 -6.81 1.93 -4.80
C GLU A 667 -8.05 1.05 -4.62
N GLU A 668 -8.74 0.68 -5.70
CA GLU A 668 -9.89 -0.23 -5.63
C GLU A 668 -9.48 -1.64 -5.16
N VAL A 669 -8.35 -2.15 -5.65
CA VAL A 669 -7.80 -3.45 -5.20
C VAL A 669 -7.34 -3.36 -3.74
N GLN A 670 -6.73 -2.25 -3.34
CA GLN A 670 -6.33 -2.03 -1.95
C GLN A 670 -7.56 -1.97 -1.03
N PHE A 671 -8.59 -1.21 -1.39
CA PHE A 671 -9.87 -1.15 -0.69
C PHE A 671 -10.48 -2.55 -0.51
N MET A 672 -10.49 -3.38 -1.56
CA MET A 672 -11.04 -4.73 -1.46
C MET A 672 -10.22 -5.64 -0.54
N VAL A 673 -8.88 -5.55 -0.59
CA VAL A 673 -8.02 -6.30 0.33
C VAL A 673 -8.31 -5.90 1.78
N ASP A 674 -8.41 -4.60 2.07
CA ASP A 674 -8.68 -4.12 3.43
C ASP A 674 -10.11 -4.46 3.88
N LEU A 675 -11.08 -4.50 2.95
CA LEU A 675 -12.44 -4.98 3.23
C LEU A 675 -12.44 -6.47 3.60
N MET A 676 -11.70 -7.29 2.86
CA MET A 676 -11.52 -8.72 3.14
C MET A 676 -10.77 -8.98 4.45
N GLU A 677 -9.85 -8.13 4.89
CA GLU A 677 -9.28 -8.24 6.25
C GLU A 677 -10.33 -8.03 7.34
N GLY A 678 -11.36 -7.22 7.06
CA GLY A 678 -12.46 -6.93 7.98
C GLY A 678 -13.61 -7.95 7.97
N MET A 679 -13.76 -8.79 6.94
CA MET A 679 -14.87 -9.77 6.83
C MET A 679 -14.46 -11.18 6.43
N GLY A 680 -13.25 -11.37 5.92
CA GLY A 680 -12.71 -12.63 5.47
C GLY A 680 -12.16 -13.49 6.62
N PRO A 681 -11.42 -14.55 6.28
CA PRO A 681 -10.98 -15.58 7.24
C PRO A 681 -10.09 -15.06 8.37
N GLN A 682 -9.33 -14.00 8.12
CA GLN A 682 -8.43 -13.36 9.10
C GLN A 682 -9.15 -12.31 9.97
N SER A 683 -10.44 -12.06 9.73
CA SER A 683 -11.21 -11.07 10.49
C SER A 683 -11.54 -11.56 11.91
N ARG A 684 -11.87 -10.61 12.79
CA ARG A 684 -12.30 -10.90 14.17
C ARG A 684 -13.60 -11.67 14.25
N ASP A 685 -14.47 -11.46 13.27
CA ASP A 685 -15.79 -12.07 13.17
C ASP A 685 -15.80 -13.15 12.07
N SER A 686 -14.70 -13.86 11.86
CA SER A 686 -14.56 -14.84 10.76
C SER A 686 -15.63 -15.93 10.77
N THR A 687 -16.16 -16.31 11.95
CA THR A 687 -17.25 -17.28 12.06
C THR A 687 -18.59 -16.76 11.52
N ARG A 688 -18.78 -15.42 11.46
CA ARG A 688 -20.02 -14.78 10.97
C ARG A 688 -20.20 -14.93 9.47
N TYR A 689 -19.10 -14.95 8.70
CA TYR A 689 -19.13 -14.96 7.23
C TYR A 689 -18.67 -16.30 6.63
N ALA A 690 -18.23 -17.26 7.44
CA ALA A 690 -17.61 -18.50 6.95
C ALA A 690 -18.51 -19.33 6.02
N GLU A 691 -19.83 -19.32 6.23
CA GLU A 691 -20.78 -20.02 5.34
C GLU A 691 -20.86 -19.40 3.94
N HIS A 692 -20.51 -18.11 3.82
CA HIS A 692 -20.64 -17.29 2.61
C HIS A 692 -19.30 -17.06 1.87
N TYR A 693 -18.20 -17.65 2.31
CA TYR A 693 -16.90 -17.44 1.66
C TYR A 693 -16.88 -17.92 0.20
N LEU A 694 -17.66 -18.94 -0.15
CA LEU A 694 -17.78 -19.38 -1.55
C LEU A 694 -18.53 -18.34 -2.40
N ASP A 695 -19.53 -17.66 -1.86
CA ASP A 695 -20.26 -16.60 -2.58
C ASP A 695 -19.30 -15.45 -2.96
N LEU A 696 -18.44 -15.05 -2.02
CA LEU A 696 -17.41 -14.03 -2.27
C LEU A 696 -16.32 -14.51 -3.23
N ALA A 697 -15.89 -15.78 -3.12
CA ALA A 697 -14.92 -16.36 -4.06
C ALA A 697 -15.48 -16.39 -5.50
N ASN A 698 -16.75 -16.76 -5.68
CA ASN A 698 -17.41 -16.77 -6.98
C ASN A 698 -17.51 -15.36 -7.59
N ALA A 699 -17.71 -14.32 -6.79
CA ALA A 699 -17.67 -12.93 -7.28
C ALA A 699 -16.29 -12.58 -7.88
N PHE A 700 -15.19 -13.07 -7.29
CA PHE A 700 -13.85 -12.91 -7.87
C PHE A 700 -13.68 -13.71 -9.17
N VAL A 701 -14.23 -14.93 -9.25
CA VAL A 701 -14.26 -15.73 -10.48
C VAL A 701 -14.97 -14.95 -11.59
N HIS A 702 -16.17 -14.41 -11.32
CA HIS A 702 -16.94 -13.64 -12.30
C HIS A 702 -16.19 -12.39 -12.76
N LEU A 703 -15.54 -11.65 -11.85
CA LEU A 703 -14.69 -10.51 -12.21
C LEU A 703 -13.57 -10.92 -13.16
N ARG A 704 -12.85 -12.00 -12.82
CA ARG A 704 -11.69 -12.51 -13.57
C ARG A 704 -12.10 -12.98 -14.97
N GLU A 705 -13.17 -13.77 -15.07
CA GLU A 705 -13.67 -14.30 -16.33
C GLU A 705 -14.32 -13.23 -17.21
N GLY A 706 -15.10 -12.32 -16.60
CA GLY A 706 -15.78 -11.24 -17.32
C GLY A 706 -14.83 -10.18 -17.90
N ARG A 707 -13.67 -9.94 -17.26
CA ARG A 707 -12.68 -8.97 -17.74
C ARG A 707 -11.47 -9.60 -18.44
N GLY A 708 -11.26 -10.91 -18.31
CA GLY A 708 -10.07 -11.59 -18.83
C GLY A 708 -8.76 -11.17 -18.14
N LEU A 709 -8.82 -10.60 -16.93
CA LEU A 709 -7.65 -10.09 -16.20
C LEU A 709 -7.53 -10.76 -14.83
N ALA A 710 -6.46 -11.54 -14.64
CA ALA A 710 -6.13 -12.18 -13.36
C ALA A 710 -5.13 -11.33 -12.56
N HIS A 711 -5.62 -10.33 -11.81
CA HIS A 711 -4.74 -9.57 -10.93
C HIS A 711 -4.34 -10.43 -9.72
N HIS A 712 -3.04 -10.70 -9.57
CA HIS A 712 -2.51 -11.66 -8.58
C HIS A 712 -2.97 -11.46 -7.12
N ARG A 713 -3.18 -10.21 -6.68
CA ARG A 713 -3.72 -9.93 -5.33
C ARG A 713 -5.17 -10.39 -5.15
N LEU A 714 -5.97 -10.35 -6.20
CA LEU A 714 -7.37 -10.79 -6.17
C LEU A 714 -7.47 -12.31 -6.27
N VAL A 715 -6.60 -12.93 -7.08
CA VAL A 715 -6.45 -14.40 -7.12
C VAL A 715 -6.08 -14.95 -5.74
N LEU A 716 -5.20 -14.25 -5.00
CA LEU A 716 -4.86 -14.64 -3.64
C LEU A 716 -6.08 -14.62 -2.70
N LEU A 717 -6.98 -13.64 -2.83
CA LEU A 717 -8.23 -13.57 -2.06
C LEU A 717 -9.22 -14.68 -2.47
N GLU A 718 -9.41 -14.88 -3.78
CA GLU A 718 -10.23 -15.96 -4.36
C GLU A 718 -9.79 -17.33 -3.82
N ALA A 719 -8.49 -17.60 -3.83
CA ALA A 719 -7.90 -18.83 -3.35
C ALA A 719 -8.11 -19.03 -1.84
N ASN A 720 -7.80 -17.99 -1.05
CA ASN A 720 -7.89 -18.05 0.40
C ASN A 720 -9.35 -18.26 0.86
N LEU A 721 -10.31 -17.54 0.27
CA LEU A 721 -11.73 -17.69 0.57
C LEU A 721 -12.25 -19.09 0.20
N THR A 722 -11.87 -19.61 -0.96
CA THR A 722 -12.27 -20.96 -1.39
C THR A 722 -11.72 -22.03 -0.44
N ARG A 723 -10.43 -21.94 -0.07
CA ARG A 723 -9.80 -22.88 0.86
C ARG A 723 -10.47 -22.86 2.24
N GLU A 724 -10.78 -21.67 2.76
CA GLU A 724 -11.42 -21.50 4.07
C GLU A 724 -12.90 -21.91 4.06
N HIS A 725 -13.60 -21.71 2.94
CA HIS A 725 -14.93 -22.31 2.73
C HIS A 725 -14.86 -23.83 2.80
N VAL A 726 -13.89 -24.46 2.13
CA VAL A 726 -13.72 -25.92 2.16
C VAL A 726 -13.50 -26.42 3.59
N LEU A 727 -12.67 -25.74 4.39
CA LEU A 727 -12.46 -26.09 5.81
C LEU A 727 -13.75 -25.95 6.63
N TRP A 728 -14.52 -24.90 6.40
CA TRP A 728 -15.83 -24.71 7.05
C TRP A 728 -16.82 -25.80 6.64
N ALA A 729 -16.94 -26.07 5.33
CA ALA A 729 -17.84 -27.03 4.72
C ALA A 729 -17.55 -28.45 5.24
N GLN A 730 -16.27 -28.80 5.35
CA GLN A 730 -15.81 -30.04 5.94
C GLN A 730 -16.20 -30.16 7.42
N LYS A 731 -15.98 -29.10 8.23
CA LYS A 731 -16.32 -29.09 9.67
C LYS A 731 -17.82 -29.25 9.93
N HIS A 732 -18.67 -28.73 9.03
CA HIS A 732 -20.12 -28.77 9.16
C HIS A 732 -20.78 -29.86 8.30
N ASN A 733 -19.99 -30.67 7.60
CA ASN A 733 -20.44 -31.71 6.67
C ASN A 733 -21.42 -31.20 5.61
N VAL A 734 -21.16 -29.99 5.10
CA VAL A 734 -21.84 -29.35 3.98
C VAL A 734 -21.01 -29.68 2.75
N SER A 735 -21.60 -30.26 1.69
CA SER A 735 -20.94 -30.82 0.48
C SER A 735 -20.18 -32.15 0.66
N SER A 736 -19.96 -32.85 -0.45
CA SER A 736 -19.19 -34.08 -0.53
C SER A 736 -17.69 -33.81 -0.56
N SER A 737 -16.88 -34.77 -0.10
CA SER A 737 -15.42 -34.68 -0.18
C SER A 737 -14.90 -34.58 -1.63
N ALA A 738 -15.64 -35.12 -2.61
CA ALA A 738 -15.26 -35.01 -4.03
C ALA A 738 -15.43 -33.57 -4.55
N GLU A 739 -16.53 -32.90 -4.21
CA GLU A 739 -16.77 -31.49 -4.57
C GLU A 739 -15.72 -30.58 -3.93
N ARG A 740 -15.40 -30.79 -2.65
CA ARG A 740 -14.36 -30.00 -1.96
C ARG A 740 -12.97 -30.16 -2.57
N ILE A 741 -12.59 -31.37 -2.96
CA ILE A 741 -11.31 -31.62 -3.64
C ILE A 741 -11.29 -30.93 -5.01
N GLU A 742 -12.39 -30.91 -5.76
CA GLU A 742 -12.42 -30.23 -7.06
C GLU A 742 -12.26 -28.71 -6.92
N LEU A 743 -12.90 -28.10 -5.92
CA LEU A 743 -12.69 -26.67 -5.60
C LEU A 743 -11.21 -26.37 -5.31
N LEU A 744 -10.56 -27.17 -4.47
CA LEU A 744 -9.14 -26.99 -4.14
C LEU A 744 -8.23 -27.17 -5.38
N ARG A 745 -8.51 -28.16 -6.24
CA ARG A 745 -7.74 -28.38 -7.48
C ARG A 745 -7.91 -27.25 -8.48
N HIS A 746 -9.11 -26.69 -8.59
CA HIS A 746 -9.35 -25.52 -9.44
C HIS A 746 -8.47 -24.35 -9.01
N VAL A 747 -8.46 -24.05 -7.70
CA VAL A 747 -7.65 -22.98 -7.12
C VAL A 747 -6.15 -23.26 -7.21
N GLN A 748 -5.72 -24.51 -7.01
CA GLN A 748 -4.32 -24.91 -7.20
C GLN A 748 -3.83 -24.54 -8.60
N ARG A 749 -4.56 -24.94 -9.65
CA ARG A 749 -4.22 -24.61 -11.05
C ARG A 749 -4.18 -23.11 -11.29
N LEU A 750 -5.14 -22.38 -10.73
CA LEU A 750 -5.20 -20.92 -10.85
C LEU A 750 -3.96 -20.24 -10.23
N LEU A 751 -3.53 -20.71 -9.04
CA LEU A 751 -2.33 -20.20 -8.37
C LEU A 751 -1.05 -20.51 -9.16
N GLU A 752 -0.90 -21.72 -9.68
CA GLU A 752 0.23 -22.13 -10.52
C GLU A 752 0.36 -21.22 -11.76
N VAL A 753 -0.72 -21.07 -12.54
CA VAL A 753 -0.75 -20.20 -13.72
C VAL A 753 -0.42 -18.75 -13.34
N THR A 754 -1.00 -18.24 -12.25
CA THR A 754 -0.77 -16.87 -11.80
C THR A 754 0.68 -16.64 -11.37
N ILE A 755 1.33 -17.63 -10.74
CA ILE A 755 2.75 -17.53 -10.34
C ILE A 755 3.67 -17.45 -11.57
N GLU A 756 3.35 -18.20 -12.63
CA GLU A 756 4.12 -18.24 -13.88
C GLU A 756 3.93 -16.96 -14.72
N GLU A 757 2.69 -16.48 -14.85
CA GLU A 757 2.35 -15.39 -15.79
C GLU A 757 2.43 -13.98 -15.17
N ALA A 758 2.24 -13.83 -13.85
CA ALA A 758 2.12 -12.50 -13.26
C ALA A 758 3.48 -11.78 -13.13
N ASP A 759 3.51 -10.49 -13.51
CA ASP A 759 4.53 -9.53 -13.04
C ASP A 759 4.26 -9.15 -11.57
N ALA A 760 4.40 -10.13 -10.69
CA ALA A 760 4.21 -9.98 -9.26
C ALA A 760 5.52 -9.56 -8.57
N SER A 761 5.42 -8.71 -7.55
CA SER A 761 6.56 -8.41 -6.68
C SER A 761 7.06 -9.67 -5.97
N PRO A 762 8.34 -9.75 -5.54
CA PRO A 762 8.86 -10.89 -4.78
C PRO A 762 7.98 -11.27 -3.58
N ARG A 763 7.47 -10.26 -2.85
CA ARG A 763 6.55 -10.47 -1.72
C ARG A 763 5.19 -11.03 -2.16
N SER A 764 4.65 -10.53 -3.27
CA SER A 764 3.41 -11.07 -3.84
C SER A 764 3.58 -12.54 -4.27
N ARG A 765 4.70 -12.87 -4.91
CA ARG A 765 5.03 -14.26 -5.29
C ARG A 765 5.19 -15.17 -4.08
N LEU A 766 5.86 -14.70 -3.03
CA LEU A 766 5.94 -15.41 -1.76
C LEU A 766 4.55 -15.75 -1.21
N ASN A 767 3.64 -14.77 -1.16
CA ASN A 767 2.30 -14.97 -0.64
C ASN A 767 1.50 -15.99 -1.47
N LEU A 768 1.60 -15.94 -2.81
CA LEU A 768 0.97 -16.92 -3.69
C LEU A 768 1.52 -18.33 -3.47
N LEU A 769 2.84 -18.48 -3.30
CA LEU A 769 3.47 -19.78 -3.03
C LEU A 769 3.06 -20.34 -1.66
N VAL A 770 2.89 -19.48 -0.65
CA VAL A 770 2.36 -19.88 0.66
C VAL A 770 0.91 -20.33 0.56
N GLU A 771 0.07 -19.63 -0.22
CA GLU A 771 -1.33 -20.04 -0.43
C GLU A 771 -1.42 -21.32 -1.26
N LEU A 772 -0.54 -21.52 -2.25
CA LEU A 772 -0.43 -22.78 -3.02
C LEU A 772 -0.11 -23.95 -2.09
N ALA A 773 0.95 -23.82 -1.28
CA ALA A 773 1.30 -24.83 -0.29
C ALA A 773 0.16 -25.10 0.73
N SER A 774 -0.58 -24.05 1.11
CA SER A 774 -1.73 -24.18 2.02
C SER A 774 -2.91 -24.89 1.37
N THR A 775 -3.13 -24.67 0.06
CA THR A 775 -4.18 -25.29 -0.74
C THR A 775 -3.89 -26.78 -0.96
N ASP A 776 -2.66 -27.14 -1.30
CA ASP A 776 -2.22 -28.54 -1.39
C ASP A 776 -2.31 -29.24 -0.02
N GLY A 777 -1.94 -28.52 1.04
CA GLY A 777 -2.13 -28.96 2.41
C GLY A 777 -3.59 -29.25 2.79
N ALA A 778 -4.52 -28.44 2.31
CA ALA A 778 -5.96 -28.67 2.51
C ALA A 778 -6.44 -29.91 1.74
N GLN A 779 -5.89 -30.18 0.55
CA GLN A 779 -6.16 -31.43 -0.19
C GLN A 779 -5.67 -32.66 0.58
N VAL A 780 -4.45 -32.59 1.16
CA VAL A 780 -3.94 -33.65 2.05
C VAL A 780 -4.92 -33.87 3.20
N PHE A 781 -5.43 -32.81 3.81
CA PHE A 781 -6.37 -32.91 4.92
C PHE A 781 -7.69 -33.59 4.53
N GLU A 782 -8.24 -33.31 3.35
CA GLU A 782 -9.43 -33.99 2.82
C GLU A 782 -9.20 -35.49 2.56
N LEU A 783 -8.06 -35.84 1.96
CA LEU A 783 -7.71 -37.24 1.68
C LEU A 783 -7.41 -38.03 2.96
N SER A 784 -6.90 -37.35 3.99
CA SER A 784 -6.45 -37.93 5.26
C SER A 784 -7.59 -38.49 6.12
N GLN A 785 -8.80 -37.91 6.05
CA GLN A 785 -9.91 -38.36 6.89
C GLN A 785 -10.46 -39.75 6.55
N ARG A 786 -10.25 -40.22 5.32
CA ARG A 786 -10.76 -41.53 4.89
C ARG A 786 -9.90 -42.69 5.39
N GLY A 787 -8.63 -42.44 5.72
CA GLY A 787 -7.68 -43.51 6.10
C GLY A 787 -7.57 -44.62 5.05
N GLU A 788 -7.94 -44.34 3.80
CA GLU A 788 -7.96 -45.32 2.72
C GLU A 788 -6.52 -45.53 2.21
N PRO A 789 -6.00 -46.78 2.19
CA PRO A 789 -4.65 -47.06 1.69
C PRO A 789 -4.42 -46.60 0.24
N SER A 790 -5.47 -46.50 -0.57
CA SER A 790 -5.41 -45.98 -1.95
C SER A 790 -4.96 -44.52 -2.03
N ASN A 791 -5.10 -43.75 -0.94
CA ASN A 791 -4.75 -42.33 -0.91
C ASN A 791 -3.26 -42.08 -0.59
N ALA A 792 -2.51 -43.10 -0.16
CA ALA A 792 -1.12 -42.93 0.28
C ALA A 792 -0.22 -42.29 -0.80
N SER A 793 -0.34 -42.74 -2.06
CA SER A 793 0.41 -42.18 -3.19
C SER A 793 0.05 -40.71 -3.47
N ALA A 794 -1.26 -40.39 -3.43
CA ALA A 794 -1.74 -39.03 -3.66
C ALA A 794 -1.30 -38.07 -2.54
N ILE A 795 -1.34 -38.52 -1.28
CA ILE A 795 -0.84 -37.75 -0.13
C ILE A 795 0.67 -37.51 -0.27
N SER A 796 1.44 -38.52 -0.68
CA SER A 796 2.89 -38.39 -0.90
C SER A 796 3.22 -37.39 -2.00
N ALA A 797 2.48 -37.41 -3.12
CA ALA A 797 2.65 -36.47 -4.21
C ALA A 797 2.34 -35.03 -3.76
N LEU A 798 1.20 -34.80 -3.09
CA LEU A 798 0.82 -33.48 -2.57
C LEU A 798 1.84 -32.95 -1.53
N MET A 799 2.36 -33.80 -0.65
CA MET A 799 3.38 -33.37 0.31
C MET A 799 4.70 -32.96 -0.35
N SER A 800 5.03 -33.56 -1.49
CA SER A 800 6.18 -33.14 -2.31
C SER A 800 5.93 -31.74 -2.88
N GLU A 801 4.70 -31.46 -3.34
CA GLU A 801 4.29 -30.14 -3.83
C GLU A 801 4.28 -29.07 -2.72
N VAL A 802 3.72 -29.38 -1.55
CA VAL A 802 3.77 -28.50 -0.37
C VAL A 802 5.20 -28.11 -0.03
N THR A 803 6.11 -29.09 -0.02
CA THR A 803 7.53 -28.86 0.28
C THR A 803 8.19 -27.99 -0.79
N ARG A 804 7.93 -28.27 -2.07
CA ARG A 804 8.46 -27.50 -3.21
C ARG A 804 8.01 -26.04 -3.18
N ALA A 805 6.71 -25.80 -2.99
CA ALA A 805 6.14 -24.46 -2.90
C ALA A 805 6.66 -23.70 -1.68
N ALA A 806 6.75 -24.35 -0.51
CA ALA A 806 7.28 -23.74 0.70
C ALA A 806 8.77 -23.37 0.59
N LEU A 807 9.61 -24.23 0.01
CA LEU A 807 11.03 -23.93 -0.22
C LEU A 807 11.20 -22.79 -1.23
N SER A 808 10.37 -22.76 -2.28
CA SER A 808 10.35 -21.67 -3.27
C SER A 808 9.95 -20.34 -2.61
N ALA A 809 8.95 -20.35 -1.72
CA ALA A 809 8.57 -19.16 -0.95
C ALA A 809 9.72 -18.67 -0.07
N ARG A 810 10.46 -19.60 0.56
CA ARG A 810 11.63 -19.30 1.40
C ARG A 810 12.83 -18.81 0.61
N ALA A 811 12.93 -19.06 -0.69
CA ALA A 811 13.98 -18.45 -1.51
C ALA A 811 13.81 -16.92 -1.59
N TYR A 812 12.58 -16.40 -1.52
CA TYR A 812 12.30 -14.96 -1.49
C TYR A 812 12.51 -14.32 -0.10
N ASP A 813 12.12 -15.01 0.97
CA ASP A 813 12.40 -14.60 2.37
C ASP A 813 12.67 -15.83 3.25
N PRO A 814 13.94 -16.20 3.49
CA PRO A 814 14.30 -17.41 4.23
C PRO A 814 13.88 -17.38 5.71
N GLU A 815 13.61 -16.19 6.24
CA GLU A 815 13.20 -15.94 7.61
C GLU A 815 11.67 -15.87 7.77
N ASN A 816 10.91 -16.08 6.70
CA ASN A 816 9.46 -16.08 6.77
C ASN A 816 8.95 -17.37 7.45
N VAL A 817 8.12 -17.20 8.48
CA VAL A 817 7.60 -18.32 9.29
C VAL A 817 6.41 -19.04 8.64
N TYR A 818 5.64 -18.38 7.76
CA TYR A 818 4.41 -18.96 7.21
C TYR A 818 4.66 -20.22 6.36
N PRO A 819 5.64 -20.26 5.42
CA PRO A 819 5.96 -21.51 4.72
C PRO A 819 6.31 -22.66 5.67
N VAL A 820 7.00 -22.35 6.78
CA VAL A 820 7.41 -23.33 7.79
C VAL A 820 6.21 -23.86 8.58
N ASP A 821 5.28 -22.97 8.95
CA ASP A 821 4.03 -23.37 9.59
C ASP A 821 3.23 -24.32 8.70
N VAL A 822 3.12 -24.01 7.39
CA VAL A 822 2.41 -24.83 6.41
C VAL A 822 2.98 -26.24 6.32
N VAL A 823 4.30 -26.39 6.16
CA VAL A 823 4.95 -27.71 6.14
C VAL A 823 4.71 -28.46 7.46
N ALA A 824 4.79 -27.78 8.62
CA ALA A 824 4.61 -28.43 9.90
C ALA A 824 3.19 -29.00 10.11
N TRP A 825 2.15 -28.21 9.81
CA TRP A 825 0.78 -28.67 10.04
C TRP A 825 0.30 -29.68 9.01
N THR A 826 0.76 -29.58 7.76
CA THR A 826 0.43 -30.55 6.70
C THR A 826 1.09 -31.90 6.95
N THR A 827 2.38 -31.92 7.33
CA THR A 827 3.08 -33.14 7.75
C THR A 827 2.35 -33.82 8.90
N ARG A 828 1.91 -33.07 9.92
CA ARG A 828 1.12 -33.63 11.01
C ARG A 828 -0.11 -34.39 10.50
N ARG A 829 -0.89 -33.76 9.61
CA ARG A 829 -2.11 -34.37 9.07
C ARG A 829 -1.82 -35.61 8.25
N ALA A 830 -0.80 -35.55 7.39
CA ALA A 830 -0.38 -36.68 6.59
C ALA A 830 0.06 -37.88 7.46
N VAL A 831 0.83 -37.64 8.52
CA VAL A 831 1.33 -38.68 9.44
C VAL A 831 0.21 -39.25 10.32
N GLU A 832 -0.72 -38.41 10.80
CA GLU A 832 -1.88 -38.83 11.62
C GLU A 832 -2.78 -39.86 10.90
N THR A 833 -2.70 -39.99 9.56
CA THR A 833 -3.48 -40.97 8.79
C THR A 833 -3.12 -42.42 9.05
N GLY A 834 -1.86 -42.70 9.38
CA GLY A 834 -1.32 -44.06 9.48
C GLY A 834 -1.26 -44.87 8.17
N VAL A 835 -1.55 -44.28 7.00
CA VAL A 835 -1.55 -45.00 5.70
C VAL A 835 -0.23 -44.91 4.93
N LEU A 836 0.67 -44.00 5.34
CA LEU A 836 1.96 -43.80 4.71
C LEU A 836 2.92 -44.95 5.02
N SER A 837 3.85 -45.23 4.11
CA SER A 837 4.98 -46.11 4.42
C SER A 837 5.84 -45.47 5.50
N GLU A 838 6.54 -46.28 6.29
CA GLU A 838 7.46 -45.75 7.32
C GLU A 838 8.57 -44.89 6.72
N GLU A 839 9.04 -45.21 5.52
CA GLU A 839 10.03 -44.41 4.77
C GLU A 839 9.49 -43.00 4.47
N THR A 840 8.30 -42.90 3.86
CA THR A 840 7.66 -41.62 3.58
C THR A 840 7.33 -40.86 4.86
N ARG A 841 6.88 -41.57 5.91
CA ARG A 841 6.60 -40.96 7.23
C ARG A 841 7.83 -40.29 7.81
N ILE A 842 8.97 -40.96 7.78
CA ILE A 842 10.26 -40.45 8.28
C ILE A 842 10.71 -39.24 7.44
N ASP A 843 10.63 -39.32 6.12
CA ASP A 843 11.03 -38.21 5.23
C ASP A 843 10.22 -36.92 5.51
N LEU A 844 8.90 -37.02 5.64
CA LEU A 844 8.04 -35.87 5.93
C LEU A 844 8.32 -35.25 7.30
N LEU A 845 8.56 -36.09 8.32
CA LEU A 845 8.94 -35.63 9.66
C LEU A 845 10.30 -34.92 9.64
N ALA A 846 11.26 -35.43 8.86
CA ALA A 846 12.57 -34.78 8.69
C ALA A 846 12.41 -33.40 8.02
N ASN A 847 11.59 -33.31 6.97
CA ASN A 847 11.31 -32.05 6.27
C ASN A 847 10.69 -31.00 7.19
N ALA A 848 9.63 -31.36 7.93
CA ALA A 848 8.97 -30.44 8.85
C ALA A 848 9.91 -29.98 9.98
N GLN A 849 10.68 -30.92 10.52
CA GLN A 849 11.60 -30.63 11.60
C GLN A 849 12.77 -29.73 11.17
N ALA A 850 13.37 -30.00 10.00
CA ALA A 850 14.41 -29.17 9.42
C ALA A 850 13.90 -27.77 9.07
N SER A 851 12.65 -27.67 8.61
CA SER A 851 12.00 -26.38 8.34
C SER A 851 11.86 -25.56 9.62
N LEU A 852 11.43 -26.17 10.73
CA LEU A 852 11.34 -25.50 12.03
C LEU A 852 12.72 -25.09 12.58
N ASP A 853 13.72 -25.95 12.45
CA ASP A 853 15.08 -25.66 12.94
C ASP A 853 15.74 -24.51 12.14
N SER A 854 15.17 -24.13 10.98
CA SER A 854 15.71 -23.09 10.12
C SER A 854 15.42 -21.64 10.55
N ILE A 855 14.40 -21.42 11.39
CA ILE A 855 13.94 -20.09 11.82
C ILE A 855 14.64 -19.68 13.12
N ASP A 856 15.01 -18.40 13.24
CA ASP A 856 15.45 -17.83 14.52
C ASP A 856 14.25 -17.34 15.34
N PRO A 857 13.93 -17.95 16.50
CA PRO A 857 12.81 -17.51 17.33
C PRO A 857 12.98 -16.09 17.89
N GLY A 858 14.19 -15.53 17.87
CA GLY A 858 14.48 -14.18 18.33
C GLY A 858 13.98 -13.07 17.41
N THR A 859 13.77 -13.36 16.12
CA THR A 859 13.30 -12.37 15.12
C THR A 859 11.79 -12.37 14.92
N LEU A 860 11.09 -13.36 15.48
CA LEU A 860 9.65 -13.52 15.33
C LEU A 860 8.86 -12.53 16.17
N SER A 861 7.69 -12.16 15.66
CA SER A 861 6.70 -11.48 16.47
C SER A 861 6.21 -12.38 17.61
N PRO A 862 5.62 -11.82 18.68
CA PRO A 862 5.09 -12.61 19.78
C PRO A 862 4.05 -13.66 19.36
N ALA A 863 3.18 -13.34 18.38
CA ALA A 863 2.17 -14.26 17.88
C ALA A 863 2.80 -15.39 17.05
N GLN A 864 3.68 -15.03 16.12
CA GLN A 864 4.43 -15.99 15.30
C GLN A 864 5.25 -16.95 16.16
N ARG A 865 5.88 -16.44 17.23
CA ARG A 865 6.65 -17.25 18.17
C ARG A 865 5.79 -18.26 18.92
N ALA A 866 4.58 -17.87 19.34
CA ALA A 866 3.66 -18.78 20.01
C ALA A 866 3.25 -19.95 19.09
N THR A 867 2.88 -19.65 17.83
CA THR A 867 2.57 -20.67 16.82
C THR A 867 3.77 -21.58 16.55
N TYR A 868 4.95 -20.99 16.37
CA TYR A 868 6.20 -21.72 16.17
C TYR A 868 6.50 -22.68 17.33
N ASP A 869 6.41 -22.21 18.57
CA ASP A 869 6.64 -23.03 19.77
C ASP A 869 5.60 -24.16 19.89
N GLN A 870 4.33 -23.90 19.53
CA GLN A 870 3.29 -24.93 19.44
C GLN A 870 3.66 -26.01 18.42
N ARG A 871 4.06 -25.63 17.20
CA ARG A 871 4.48 -26.59 16.16
C ARG A 871 5.67 -27.44 16.60
N ARG A 872 6.63 -26.86 17.32
CA ARG A 872 7.76 -27.62 17.87
C ARG A 872 7.31 -28.69 18.86
N VAL A 873 6.35 -28.38 19.72
CA VAL A 873 5.79 -29.36 20.67
C VAL A 873 5.04 -30.47 19.93
N GLU A 874 4.24 -30.12 18.92
CA GLU A 874 3.53 -31.08 18.08
C GLU A 874 4.52 -32.05 17.40
N MET A 875 5.53 -31.54 16.70
CA MET A 875 6.55 -32.35 16.03
C MET A 875 7.33 -33.24 17.01
N ALA A 876 7.70 -32.71 18.18
CA ALA A 876 8.40 -33.48 19.20
C ALA A 876 7.59 -34.68 19.71
N ARG A 877 6.25 -34.57 19.78
CA ARG A 877 5.37 -35.69 20.16
C ARG A 877 5.37 -36.79 19.11
N MET A 878 5.31 -36.43 17.81
CA MET A 878 5.30 -37.40 16.71
C MET A 878 6.62 -38.16 16.56
N LEU A 879 7.74 -37.53 16.94
CA LEU A 879 9.08 -38.14 16.92
C LEU A 879 9.35 -39.08 18.12
N ASN A 880 8.50 -39.16 19.14
CA ASN A 880 8.85 -39.80 20.41
C ASN A 880 8.64 -41.34 20.44
N ASP A 881 8.63 -42.02 19.29
CA ASP A 881 8.53 -43.49 19.21
C ASP A 881 9.93 -44.15 19.18
N LYS A 882 10.59 -44.11 20.35
CA LYS A 882 12.03 -44.38 20.52
C LYS A 882 12.50 -45.82 20.21
N ALA A 883 11.60 -46.79 20.07
CA ALA A 883 11.96 -48.21 19.94
C ALA A 883 11.99 -48.72 18.48
N LEU A 884 11.25 -48.08 17.56
CA LEU A 884 11.24 -48.42 16.13
C LEU A 884 12.24 -47.58 15.31
N GLU A 885 12.50 -46.33 15.72
CA GLU A 885 13.32 -45.36 14.98
C GLU A 885 14.77 -45.82 14.71
N ALA A 886 15.49 -46.35 15.71
CA ALA A 886 16.92 -46.62 15.56
C ALA A 886 17.24 -47.75 14.57
N LYS A 887 16.42 -48.81 14.53
CA LYS A 887 16.60 -49.95 13.62
C LYS A 887 16.20 -49.59 12.19
N HIS A 888 15.15 -48.77 12.01
CA HIS A 888 14.72 -48.31 10.70
C HIS A 888 15.62 -47.24 10.10
N LEU A 889 16.09 -46.27 10.89
CA LEU A 889 17.07 -45.27 10.44
C LEU A 889 18.38 -45.95 10.00
N ALA A 890 18.82 -47.01 10.71
CA ALA A 890 19.98 -47.79 10.30
C ALA A 890 19.78 -48.48 8.94
N ALA A 891 18.62 -49.09 8.70
CA ALA A 891 18.28 -49.70 7.41
C ALA A 891 18.17 -48.67 6.27
N LEU A 892 17.60 -47.50 6.53
CA LEU A 892 17.51 -46.41 5.54
C LEU A 892 18.88 -45.80 5.20
N THR A 893 19.82 -45.81 6.15
CA THR A 893 21.21 -45.36 5.93
C THR A 893 21.94 -46.27 4.94
N GLU A 894 21.63 -47.58 4.92
CA GLU A 894 22.18 -48.53 3.93
C GLU A 894 21.77 -48.18 2.48
N ASN A 895 20.67 -47.44 2.32
CA ASN A 895 20.15 -46.96 1.03
C ASN A 895 20.52 -45.50 0.71
N ASN A 896 21.40 -44.85 1.50
CA ASN A 896 21.74 -43.42 1.38
C ASN A 896 20.53 -42.47 1.48
N ASP A 897 19.53 -42.78 2.30
CA ASP A 897 18.36 -41.91 2.52
C ASP A 897 18.73 -40.62 3.32
N PRO A 898 18.48 -39.41 2.81
CA PRO A 898 18.88 -38.18 3.49
C PRO A 898 18.13 -37.91 4.81
N ALA A 899 16.88 -38.32 4.94
CA ALA A 899 16.11 -38.13 6.17
C ALA A 899 16.72 -38.94 7.33
N ALA A 900 17.21 -40.15 7.03
CA ALA A 900 17.90 -40.99 7.98
C ALA A 900 19.20 -40.35 8.49
N TYR A 901 20.05 -39.85 7.57
CA TYR A 901 21.27 -39.14 7.94
C TYR A 901 20.99 -37.89 8.76
N TYR A 902 19.97 -37.11 8.41
CA TYR A 902 19.56 -35.91 9.15
C TYR A 902 19.19 -36.24 10.61
N PHE A 903 18.32 -37.23 10.84
CA PHE A 903 17.89 -37.58 12.20
C PHE A 903 19.00 -38.21 13.03
N LEU A 904 19.84 -39.07 12.44
CA LEU A 904 20.98 -39.67 13.15
C LEU A 904 22.00 -38.60 13.57
N ALA A 905 22.33 -37.67 12.67
CA ALA A 905 23.22 -36.54 12.96
C ALA A 905 22.65 -35.64 14.07
N ARG A 906 21.36 -35.30 14.00
CA ARG A 906 20.68 -34.49 15.02
C ARG A 906 20.62 -35.19 16.38
N SER A 907 20.36 -36.49 16.40
CA SER A 907 20.35 -37.32 17.62
C SER A 907 21.75 -37.41 18.25
N ALA A 908 22.79 -37.58 17.43
CA ALA A 908 24.17 -37.55 17.87
C ALA A 908 24.55 -36.17 18.45
N ALA A 909 24.23 -35.08 17.77
CA ALA A 909 24.51 -33.71 18.21
C ALA A 909 23.92 -33.38 19.60
N ARG A 910 22.74 -33.93 19.94
CA ARG A 910 22.12 -33.77 21.28
C ARG A 910 22.92 -34.40 22.43
N ARG A 911 23.90 -35.26 22.15
CA ARG A 911 24.75 -35.92 23.16
C ARG A 911 25.94 -35.06 23.60
N GLY A 912 25.99 -33.78 23.18
CA GLY A 912 27.05 -32.83 23.52
C GLY A 912 28.14 -32.72 22.45
N PRO A 913 29.26 -32.03 22.73
CA PRO A 913 30.29 -31.67 21.73
C PRO A 913 30.88 -32.85 20.95
N GLU A 914 31.16 -33.97 21.62
CA GLU A 914 31.64 -35.20 20.94
C GLU A 914 30.60 -35.78 19.99
N GLY A 915 29.31 -35.66 20.36
CA GLY A 915 28.20 -36.05 19.49
C GLY A 915 28.06 -35.16 18.26
N VAL A 916 28.31 -33.85 18.39
CA VAL A 916 28.36 -32.90 17.26
C VAL A 916 29.48 -33.28 16.30
N LYS A 917 30.66 -33.63 16.82
CA LYS A 917 31.79 -34.09 15.99
C LYS A 917 31.46 -35.34 15.18
N VAL A 918 30.86 -36.35 15.82
CA VAL A 918 30.40 -37.58 15.16
C VAL A 918 29.37 -37.27 14.07
N ALA A 919 28.43 -36.35 14.34
CA ALA A 919 27.42 -35.93 13.37
C ALA A 919 28.04 -35.28 12.13
N VAL A 920 28.98 -34.35 12.31
CA VAL A 920 29.70 -33.67 11.20
C VAL A 920 30.50 -34.68 10.37
N GLU A 921 31.25 -35.58 11.01
CA GLU A 921 32.03 -36.61 10.32
C GLU A 921 31.14 -37.58 9.53
N SER A 922 29.98 -37.94 10.08
CA SER A 922 29.00 -38.80 9.42
C SER A 922 28.44 -38.15 8.15
N LEU A 923 28.01 -36.90 8.24
CA LEU A 923 27.45 -36.15 7.09
C LEU A 923 28.49 -35.89 6.00
N LEU A 924 29.76 -35.64 6.37
CA LEU A 924 30.84 -35.44 5.40
C LEU A 924 31.20 -36.70 4.60
N ARG A 925 31.07 -37.88 5.21
CA ARG A 925 31.34 -39.17 4.56
C ARG A 925 30.16 -39.70 3.75
N ALA A 926 28.99 -39.07 3.86
CA ALA A 926 27.79 -39.47 3.13
C ALA A 926 27.95 -39.24 1.61
N SER A 927 27.07 -39.90 0.85
CA SER A 927 27.05 -39.77 -0.62
C SER A 927 26.81 -38.33 -1.06
N ILE A 928 27.06 -38.05 -2.34
CA ILE A 928 26.90 -36.69 -2.87
C ILE A 928 25.44 -36.25 -2.83
N GLU A 929 24.51 -37.18 -3.03
CA GLU A 929 23.06 -36.97 -2.97
C GLU A 929 22.60 -36.55 -1.57
N VAL A 930 23.07 -37.25 -0.53
CA VAL A 930 22.78 -36.88 0.87
C VAL A 930 23.34 -35.51 1.22
N ARG A 931 24.56 -35.19 0.76
CA ARG A 931 25.16 -33.87 1.01
C ARG A 931 24.51 -32.74 0.21
N ALA A 932 23.86 -33.05 -0.91
CA ALA A 932 23.10 -32.08 -1.72
C ALA A 932 21.70 -31.81 -1.14
N ASP A 933 21.14 -32.76 -0.37
CA ASP A 933 19.87 -32.56 0.32
C ASP A 933 19.95 -31.34 1.26
N TRP A 934 18.93 -30.48 1.18
CA TRP A 934 18.93 -29.20 1.89
C TRP A 934 18.94 -29.35 3.42
N ARG A 935 18.35 -30.43 3.96
CA ARG A 935 18.29 -30.68 5.41
C ARG A 935 19.68 -31.04 5.93
N CYS A 936 20.35 -31.93 5.21
CA CYS A 936 21.67 -32.44 5.58
C CYS A 936 22.76 -31.39 5.35
N SER A 937 22.76 -30.69 4.23
CA SER A 937 23.72 -29.61 3.94
C SER A 937 23.64 -28.47 4.96
N ARG A 938 22.43 -28.02 5.30
CA ARG A 938 22.21 -27.01 6.33
C ARG A 938 22.68 -27.49 7.70
N LEU A 939 22.25 -28.69 8.11
CA LEU A 939 22.64 -29.25 9.41
C LEU A 939 24.16 -29.42 9.50
N LEU A 940 24.81 -29.88 8.43
CA LEU A 940 26.26 -30.00 8.34
C LEU A 940 26.94 -28.65 8.59
N LEU A 941 26.49 -27.59 7.90
CA LEU A 941 27.05 -26.24 8.07
C LEU A 941 26.85 -25.72 9.50
N ASP A 942 25.64 -25.86 10.04
CA ASP A 942 25.30 -25.37 11.38
C ASP A 942 26.09 -26.09 12.47
N LEU A 943 26.15 -27.42 12.42
CA LEU A 943 26.91 -28.24 13.37
C LEU A 943 28.42 -28.04 13.24
N PHE A 944 28.94 -27.94 12.01
CA PHE A 944 30.36 -27.63 11.78
C PHE A 944 30.72 -26.28 12.41
N TRP A 945 29.90 -25.26 12.16
CA TRP A 945 30.16 -23.92 12.66
C TRP A 945 30.04 -23.84 14.20
N GLU A 946 29.03 -24.51 14.77
CA GLU A 946 28.87 -24.61 16.22
C GLU A 946 30.05 -25.35 16.87
N LEU A 947 30.52 -26.46 16.27
CA LEU A 947 31.70 -27.18 16.73
C LEU A 947 32.96 -26.32 16.74
N LYS A 948 33.11 -25.46 15.72
CA LYS A 948 34.28 -24.58 15.56
C LYS A 948 34.23 -23.33 16.42
N THR A 949 33.06 -22.73 16.63
CA THR A 949 32.94 -21.39 17.23
C THR A 949 32.18 -21.36 18.55
N GLY A 950 31.47 -22.43 18.91
CA GLY A 950 30.53 -22.48 20.03
C GLY A 950 29.30 -21.58 19.85
N LYS A 951 29.08 -21.03 18.65
CA LYS A 951 28.00 -20.08 18.35
C LYS A 951 27.29 -20.49 17.05
N PRO A 952 26.03 -20.06 16.83
CA PRO A 952 25.33 -20.32 15.57
C PRO A 952 25.89 -19.48 14.41
N PHE A 953 25.89 -20.03 13.20
CA PHE A 953 26.36 -19.33 12.01
C PHE A 953 25.44 -18.16 11.62
N LEU A 954 26.06 -17.05 11.20
CA LEU A 954 25.43 -15.81 10.79
C LEU A 954 24.55 -15.14 11.86
N ARG A 955 24.81 -15.42 13.15
CA ARG A 955 24.09 -14.78 14.26
C ARG A 955 24.96 -13.76 14.99
N GLY A 956 24.36 -12.61 15.26
CA GLY A 956 25.00 -11.46 15.93
C GLY A 956 25.64 -10.47 14.96
N GLU A 957 26.21 -9.40 15.51
CA GLU A 957 26.94 -8.39 14.74
C GLU A 957 28.39 -8.32 15.19
N ARG A 958 29.28 -7.95 14.24
CA ARG A 958 30.71 -7.70 14.46
C ARG A 958 31.41 -8.78 15.27
N GLN A 959 31.04 -10.04 15.04
CA GLN A 959 31.68 -11.18 15.69
C GLN A 959 33.12 -11.34 15.19
N VAL A 960 34.02 -11.73 16.09
CA VAL A 960 35.44 -11.91 15.83
C VAL A 960 35.74 -13.40 16.01
N LEU A 961 36.51 -14.00 15.10
CA LEU A 961 36.73 -15.44 15.06
C LEU A 961 38.20 -15.77 15.34
N ALA A 962 38.46 -16.67 16.29
CA ALA A 962 39.81 -17.12 16.63
C ALA A 962 40.26 -18.28 15.71
N PHE A 963 40.19 -18.07 14.39
CA PHE A 963 40.48 -19.09 13.39
C PHE A 963 41.91 -19.01 12.90
N THR A 964 42.56 -20.18 12.81
CA THR A 964 43.87 -20.32 12.16
C THR A 964 43.71 -20.48 10.65
N GLU A 965 44.82 -20.41 9.90
CA GLU A 965 44.82 -20.70 8.46
C GLU A 965 44.28 -22.11 8.15
N ALA A 966 44.56 -23.09 9.02
CA ALA A 966 44.02 -24.44 8.89
C ALA A 966 42.49 -24.49 9.06
N ASP A 967 41.94 -23.68 9.98
CA ASP A 967 40.49 -23.58 10.18
C ASP A 967 39.79 -22.95 8.97
N TRP A 968 40.36 -21.90 8.38
CA TRP A 968 39.82 -21.29 7.16
C TRP A 968 39.85 -22.23 5.95
N ASN A 969 40.92 -23.02 5.80
CA ASN A 969 40.99 -24.07 4.79
C ASN A 969 39.96 -25.18 5.04
N GLU A 970 39.64 -25.47 6.31
CA GLU A 970 38.56 -26.39 6.67
C GLU A 970 37.19 -25.82 6.30
N CYS A 971 36.94 -24.53 6.53
CA CYS A 971 35.72 -23.87 6.07
C CYS A 971 35.54 -24.01 4.54
N LEU A 972 36.60 -23.82 3.75
CA LEU A 972 36.55 -24.04 2.29
C LEU A 972 36.20 -25.49 1.95
N ARG A 973 36.86 -26.46 2.60
CA ARG A 973 36.55 -27.89 2.40
C ARG A 973 35.09 -28.21 2.69
N ILE A 974 34.49 -27.62 3.72
CA ILE A 974 33.06 -27.77 4.02
C ILE A 974 32.20 -27.19 2.89
N THR A 975 32.52 -25.98 2.41
CA THR A 975 31.77 -25.35 1.31
C THR A 975 31.89 -26.13 -0.01
N ASP A 976 33.03 -26.74 -0.29
CA ASP A 976 33.24 -27.58 -1.48
C ASP A 976 32.62 -28.98 -1.33
N ALA A 977 32.42 -29.45 -0.09
CA ALA A 977 31.76 -30.72 0.20
C ALA A 977 30.23 -30.66 0.06
N ILE A 978 29.62 -29.49 -0.07
CA ILE A 978 28.17 -29.35 -0.26
C ILE A 978 27.92 -29.03 -1.74
N PRO A 979 27.46 -30.00 -2.56
CA PRO A 979 27.19 -29.79 -3.98
C PRO A 979 25.89 -28.99 -4.13
N VAL A 980 25.97 -27.83 -4.79
CA VAL A 980 24.84 -26.94 -5.18
C VAL A 980 23.65 -27.06 -4.23
N ALA A 981 23.74 -26.43 -3.06
CA ALA A 981 22.60 -26.35 -2.14
C ALA A 981 21.36 -25.82 -2.87
N GLY A 982 20.18 -26.34 -2.52
CA GLY A 982 18.90 -25.80 -3.01
C GLY A 982 18.87 -24.28 -2.85
N ASP A 983 18.25 -23.58 -3.81
CA ASP A 983 18.39 -22.13 -4.02
C ASP A 983 18.21 -21.27 -2.75
N PHE A 984 17.45 -21.75 -1.75
CA PHE A 984 17.14 -20.97 -0.53
C PHE A 984 18.29 -20.82 0.48
N ASP A 985 19.28 -21.74 0.55
CA ASP A 985 20.37 -21.69 1.57
C ASP A 985 21.76 -21.44 0.97
N ARG A 986 21.84 -21.30 -0.36
CA ARG A 986 23.08 -21.05 -1.11
C ARG A 986 23.84 -19.81 -0.61
N TYR A 987 23.12 -18.77 -0.20
CA TYR A 987 23.71 -17.53 0.31
C TYR A 987 24.63 -17.76 1.53
N ARG A 988 24.32 -18.74 2.40
CA ARG A 988 25.13 -19.07 3.59
C ARG A 988 26.49 -19.65 3.20
N LEU A 989 26.50 -20.53 2.21
CA LEU A 989 27.71 -21.18 1.70
C LEU A 989 28.61 -20.18 0.98
N ASP A 990 28.02 -19.37 0.10
CA ASP A 990 28.76 -18.33 -0.62
C ASP A 990 29.35 -17.29 0.35
N PHE A 991 28.61 -16.92 1.40
CA PHE A 991 29.14 -16.04 2.44
C PHE A 991 30.35 -16.66 3.16
N LEU A 992 30.25 -17.94 3.60
CA LEU A 992 31.36 -18.62 4.28
C LEU A 992 32.58 -18.76 3.36
N ARG A 993 32.36 -19.09 2.08
CA ARG A 993 33.41 -19.20 1.07
C ARG A 993 34.11 -17.87 0.86
N GLY A 994 33.34 -16.79 0.66
CA GLY A 994 33.86 -15.44 0.49
C GLY A 994 34.68 -14.98 1.70
N LEU A 995 34.17 -15.21 2.91
CA LEU A 995 34.85 -14.89 4.17
C LEU A 995 36.18 -15.67 4.30
N SER A 996 36.15 -16.98 4.01
CA SER A 996 37.34 -17.84 4.11
C SER A 996 38.42 -17.46 3.10
N LEU A 997 38.05 -17.20 1.84
CA LEU A 997 38.97 -16.74 0.79
C LEU A 997 39.65 -15.42 1.16
N PHE A 998 38.92 -14.50 1.80
CA PHE A 998 39.50 -13.24 2.28
C PHE A 998 40.57 -13.50 3.33
N HIS A 999 40.27 -14.31 4.33
CA HIS A 999 41.19 -14.63 5.42
C HIS A 999 42.43 -15.42 4.96
N LEU A 1000 42.32 -16.17 3.87
CA LEU A 1000 43.44 -16.87 3.20
C LEU A 1000 44.22 -15.98 2.22
N GLY A 1001 43.95 -14.68 2.17
CA GLY A 1001 44.66 -13.72 1.29
C GLY A 1001 44.23 -13.76 -0.18
N SER A 1002 43.23 -14.55 -0.54
CA SER A 1002 42.69 -14.65 -1.90
C SER A 1002 41.60 -13.60 -2.17
N TYR A 1003 41.97 -12.32 -2.04
CA TYR A 1003 41.02 -11.20 -2.02
C TYR A 1003 40.18 -11.06 -3.31
N ARG A 1004 40.76 -11.28 -4.50
CA ARG A 1004 40.02 -11.21 -5.77
C ARG A 1004 38.93 -12.28 -5.87
N ALA A 1005 39.26 -13.51 -5.50
CA ALA A 1005 38.30 -14.60 -5.50
C ALA A 1005 37.19 -14.37 -4.45
N SER A 1006 37.54 -13.83 -3.28
CA SER A 1006 36.57 -13.40 -2.28
C SER A 1006 35.62 -12.34 -2.83
N GLU A 1007 36.14 -11.31 -3.50
CA GLU A 1007 35.35 -10.23 -4.11
C GLU A 1007 34.38 -10.76 -5.19
N GLU A 1008 34.81 -11.69 -6.04
CA GLU A 1008 33.95 -12.31 -7.05
C GLU A 1008 32.77 -13.07 -6.42
N VAL A 1009 33.02 -13.84 -5.35
CA VAL A 1009 31.97 -14.55 -4.60
C VAL A 1009 31.00 -13.54 -3.99
N PHE A 1010 31.49 -12.49 -3.33
CA PHE A 1010 30.63 -11.48 -2.73
C PHE A 1010 29.86 -10.65 -3.77
N ARG A 1011 30.41 -10.42 -4.97
CA ARG A 1011 29.71 -9.73 -6.06
C ARG A 1011 28.55 -10.58 -6.60
N ARG A 1012 28.70 -11.90 -6.66
CA ARG A 1012 27.59 -12.82 -6.97
C ARG A 1012 26.56 -12.80 -5.85
N LEU A 1013 27.00 -12.95 -4.60
CA LEU A 1013 26.15 -12.93 -3.43
C LEU A 1013 25.34 -11.62 -3.33
N ASP A 1014 25.94 -10.47 -3.64
CA ASP A 1014 25.27 -9.17 -3.64
C ASP A 1014 24.11 -9.08 -4.64
N ARG A 1015 24.20 -9.80 -5.77
CA ARG A 1015 23.13 -9.88 -6.77
C ARG A 1015 22.02 -10.86 -6.35
N GLU A 1016 22.39 -11.99 -5.76
CA GLU A 1016 21.46 -13.04 -5.32
C GLU A 1016 20.75 -12.68 -4.00
N SER A 1017 21.34 -11.80 -3.18
CA SER A 1017 20.82 -11.42 -1.86
C SER A 1017 20.01 -10.11 -1.84
N GLN A 1018 19.57 -9.60 -3.00
CA GLN A 1018 18.96 -8.25 -3.06
C GLN A 1018 17.74 -8.07 -2.14
N ASP A 1019 16.99 -9.15 -1.94
CA ASP A 1019 15.77 -9.19 -1.14
C ASP A 1019 16.00 -9.71 0.29
N LEU A 1020 17.22 -10.11 0.64
CA LEU A 1020 17.55 -10.64 1.96
C LEU A 1020 17.56 -9.55 3.04
N SER A 1021 16.88 -9.87 4.15
CA SER A 1021 16.72 -8.96 5.30
C SER A 1021 18.02 -8.70 6.11
N SER A 1022 19.08 -9.44 5.83
CA SER A 1022 20.39 -9.33 6.50
C SER A 1022 21.51 -8.84 5.58
N ARG A 1023 21.21 -8.47 4.32
CA ARG A 1023 22.19 -8.22 3.26
C ARG A 1023 23.36 -7.31 3.66
N ILE A 1024 23.11 -6.26 4.41
CA ILE A 1024 24.13 -5.27 4.77
C ILE A 1024 24.66 -5.41 6.20
N VAL A 1025 24.06 -6.28 7.01
CA VAL A 1025 24.40 -6.41 8.43
C VAL A 1025 25.82 -6.93 8.52
N SER A 1026 26.68 -6.16 9.18
CA SER A 1026 28.08 -6.53 9.38
C SER A 1026 28.19 -7.60 10.45
N THR A 1027 28.09 -8.87 10.05
CA THR A 1027 28.04 -10.01 10.96
C THR A 1027 29.40 -10.35 11.54
N TYR A 1028 30.47 -10.31 10.74
CA TYR A 1028 31.82 -10.66 11.17
C TYR A 1028 32.83 -9.56 10.90
N LEU A 1029 33.88 -9.50 11.71
CA LEU A 1029 35.05 -8.66 11.50
C LEU A 1029 36.24 -9.52 11.08
N ALA A 1030 37.09 -8.92 10.24
CA ALA A 1030 38.41 -9.45 9.96
C ALA A 1030 39.19 -9.61 11.27
N SER A 1031 39.57 -10.84 11.57
CA SER A 1031 40.12 -11.29 12.83
C SER A 1031 41.42 -12.05 12.64
N GLY A 1032 42.30 -11.96 13.64
CA GLY A 1032 43.52 -12.76 13.75
C GLY A 1032 43.24 -14.11 14.43
N SER A 1033 44.21 -15.01 14.38
CA SER A 1033 44.12 -16.34 15.01
C SER A 1033 43.98 -16.30 16.53
N ASP A 1034 44.25 -15.15 17.16
CA ASP A 1034 44.04 -14.90 18.59
C ASP A 1034 42.61 -14.46 18.95
N GLY A 1035 41.72 -14.36 17.95
CA GLY A 1035 40.34 -13.94 18.15
C GLY A 1035 40.18 -12.45 18.39
N LYS A 1036 41.16 -11.62 18.00
CA LYS A 1036 41.07 -10.15 18.04
C LYS A 1036 40.79 -9.58 16.66
N ALA A 1037 40.01 -8.51 16.62
CA ALA A 1037 39.74 -7.79 15.38
C ALA A 1037 41.02 -7.11 14.89
N LEU A 1038 41.34 -7.30 13.62
CA LEU A 1038 42.52 -6.71 13.00
C LEU A 1038 42.30 -5.20 12.78
N LEU A 1039 43.37 -4.44 12.97
CA LEU A 1039 43.39 -3.01 12.75
C LEU A 1039 43.99 -2.72 11.38
N PHE A 1040 43.29 -1.92 10.59
CA PHE A 1040 43.69 -1.49 9.28
C PHE A 1040 43.80 0.02 9.21
N THR A 1041 44.64 0.48 8.31
CA THR A 1041 44.74 1.89 7.92
C THR A 1041 44.57 1.96 6.41
N GLY A 1042 44.00 3.06 5.94
CA GLY A 1042 43.76 3.21 4.52
C GLY A 1042 43.65 4.65 4.09
N ARG A 1043 43.76 4.85 2.77
CA ARG A 1043 43.69 6.16 2.14
C ARG A 1043 42.50 6.20 1.20
N VAL A 1044 41.76 7.29 1.21
CA VAL A 1044 40.59 7.45 0.36
C VAL A 1044 41.03 7.56 -1.11
N VAL A 1045 40.58 6.62 -1.94
CA VAL A 1045 40.79 6.63 -3.40
C VAL A 1045 39.78 7.58 -4.04
N TRP A 1046 38.53 7.48 -3.61
CA TRP A 1046 37.46 8.42 -3.90
C TRP A 1046 36.35 8.28 -2.86
N ALA A 1047 35.56 9.33 -2.70
CA ALA A 1047 34.34 9.34 -1.91
C ALA A 1047 33.30 10.23 -2.61
N THR A 1048 32.02 9.87 -2.49
CA THR A 1048 30.93 10.72 -2.96
C THR A 1048 30.82 11.97 -2.07
N PRO A 1049 30.41 13.11 -2.64
CA PRO A 1049 30.20 14.35 -1.88
C PRO A 1049 29.15 14.23 -0.79
N ASP A 1050 28.22 13.28 -0.86
CA ASP A 1050 27.21 12.99 0.18
C ASP A 1050 27.77 12.15 1.35
N GLY A 1051 29.02 11.68 1.25
CA GLY A 1051 29.67 10.87 2.28
C GLY A 1051 29.12 9.45 2.44
N ARG A 1052 28.31 8.94 1.50
CA ARG A 1052 27.68 7.61 1.63
C ARG A 1052 28.43 6.47 0.98
N ARG A 1053 29.19 6.75 -0.07
CA ARG A 1053 30.02 5.74 -0.74
C ARG A 1053 31.43 6.26 -0.86
N GLY A 1054 32.37 5.37 -0.67
CA GLY A 1054 33.74 5.64 -1.02
C GLY A 1054 34.49 4.34 -1.18
N ILE A 1055 35.67 4.46 -1.75
CA ILE A 1055 36.66 3.39 -1.80
C ILE A 1055 37.91 3.86 -1.09
N ALA A 1056 38.40 3.02 -0.19
CA ALA A 1056 39.65 3.22 0.50
C ALA A 1056 40.67 2.15 0.04
N TRP A 1057 41.88 2.60 -0.23
CA TRP A 1057 43.03 1.74 -0.42
C TRP A 1057 43.53 1.29 0.96
N VAL A 1058 43.54 -0.01 1.22
CA VAL A 1058 44.01 -0.58 2.49
C VAL A 1058 45.47 -0.99 2.35
N ASP A 1059 46.37 -0.26 3.00
CA ASP A 1059 47.82 -0.40 2.79
C ASP A 1059 48.33 -1.80 3.17
N GLN A 1060 47.81 -2.38 4.25
CA GLN A 1060 48.23 -3.70 4.74
C GLN A 1060 47.84 -4.84 3.78
N LEU A 1061 46.72 -4.70 3.08
CA LEU A 1061 46.15 -5.75 2.21
C LEU A 1061 46.44 -5.51 0.73
N ARG A 1062 46.81 -4.27 0.36
CA ARG A 1062 47.04 -3.82 -1.02
C ARG A 1062 45.83 -4.05 -1.93
N ILE A 1063 44.64 -3.77 -1.40
CA ILE A 1063 43.36 -3.85 -2.11
C ILE A 1063 42.52 -2.60 -1.88
N GLU A 1064 41.56 -2.40 -2.77
CA GLU A 1064 40.48 -1.42 -2.61
C GLU A 1064 39.34 -2.04 -1.81
N VAL A 1065 38.90 -1.33 -0.76
CA VAL A 1065 37.77 -1.75 0.08
C VAL A 1065 36.74 -0.63 0.12
N PRO A 1066 35.46 -0.91 -0.14
CA PRO A 1066 34.39 0.05 0.04
C PRO A 1066 34.33 0.56 1.48
N PHE A 1067 33.95 1.82 1.66
CA PHE A 1067 33.67 2.40 2.98
C PHE A 1067 32.52 3.40 2.88
N ILE A 1068 31.95 3.75 4.03
CA ILE A 1068 30.90 4.77 4.14
C ILE A 1068 31.52 5.97 4.88
N PRO A 1069 31.92 7.04 4.17
CA PRO A 1069 32.59 8.19 4.76
C PRO A 1069 31.91 8.77 6.01
N GLN A 1070 30.58 8.89 6.00
CA GLN A 1070 29.78 9.38 7.13
C GLN A 1070 29.97 8.56 8.42
N ARG A 1071 30.29 7.26 8.31
CA ARG A 1071 30.57 6.44 9.50
C ARG A 1071 31.88 6.86 10.18
N PHE A 1072 32.83 7.43 9.44
CA PHE A 1072 34.16 7.82 9.92
C PHE A 1072 34.24 9.28 10.36
N SER A 1073 33.35 10.14 9.88
CA SER A 1073 33.16 11.51 10.35
C SER A 1073 31.82 12.02 9.84
N VAL A 1074 31.02 12.62 10.73
CA VAL A 1074 29.71 13.20 10.38
C VAL A 1074 29.87 14.59 9.74
N THR A 1075 31.02 15.24 9.92
CA THR A 1075 31.25 16.64 9.54
C THR A 1075 32.28 16.86 8.44
N ASP A 1076 33.17 15.88 8.18
CA ASP A 1076 34.22 15.99 7.16
C ASP A 1076 33.94 15.11 5.94
N PHE A 1077 33.60 15.76 4.82
CA PHE A 1077 33.57 15.10 3.51
C PHE A 1077 34.98 14.68 3.11
N ARG A 1078 35.29 13.40 3.32
CA ARG A 1078 36.61 12.81 3.02
C ARG A 1078 36.94 13.00 1.54
N ARG A 1079 38.12 13.52 1.24
CA ARG A 1079 38.61 13.77 -0.12
C ARG A 1079 39.59 12.69 -0.55
N LYS A 1080 39.80 12.57 -1.86
CA LYS A 1080 40.84 11.70 -2.42
C LYS A 1080 42.20 12.05 -1.80
N GLY A 1081 42.88 11.04 -1.24
CA GLY A 1081 44.16 11.17 -0.56
C GLY A 1081 44.07 11.26 0.96
N ASP A 1082 42.89 11.49 1.53
CA ASP A 1082 42.72 11.56 2.99
C ASP A 1082 43.05 10.22 3.66
N ILE A 1083 43.68 10.28 4.82
CA ILE A 1083 43.96 9.11 5.65
C ILE A 1083 42.74 8.83 6.53
N LEU A 1084 42.22 7.61 6.45
CA LEU A 1084 41.16 7.16 7.36
C LEU A 1084 41.73 6.86 8.75
N PRO A 1085 41.03 7.26 9.83
CA PRO A 1085 41.29 6.75 11.18
C PRO A 1085 41.35 5.22 11.18
N SER A 1086 42.14 4.61 12.07
CA SER A 1086 42.22 3.15 12.18
C SER A 1086 40.83 2.52 12.23
N PHE A 1087 40.64 1.44 11.48
CA PHE A 1087 39.35 0.79 11.30
C PHE A 1087 39.46 -0.73 11.28
N HIS A 1088 38.29 -1.38 11.37
CA HIS A 1088 38.15 -2.82 11.12
C HIS A 1088 37.60 -3.04 9.72
N ILE A 1089 37.90 -4.20 9.13
CA ILE A 1089 37.16 -4.65 7.94
C ILE A 1089 36.02 -5.53 8.43
N ALA A 1090 34.80 -5.17 8.09
CA ALA A 1090 33.58 -5.90 8.41
C ALA A 1090 33.02 -6.59 7.18
N PHE A 1091 32.32 -7.71 7.38
CA PHE A 1091 31.72 -8.50 6.30
C PHE A 1091 30.20 -8.51 6.42
N ASN A 1092 29.54 -8.17 5.31
CA ASN A 1092 28.12 -8.39 5.08
C ASN A 1092 27.92 -9.11 3.74
N MET A 1093 26.68 -9.36 3.31
CA MET A 1093 26.41 -10.09 2.06
C MET A 1093 26.90 -9.33 0.81
N ARG A 1094 27.20 -8.03 0.92
CA ARG A 1094 27.82 -7.23 -0.15
C ARG A 1094 29.33 -7.37 -0.21
N GLY A 1095 29.94 -7.95 0.83
CA GLY A 1095 31.38 -8.20 0.94
C GLY A 1095 32.07 -7.41 2.04
N ALA A 1096 33.38 -7.23 1.85
CA ALA A 1096 34.24 -6.50 2.76
C ALA A 1096 33.92 -5.00 2.74
N LEU A 1097 33.82 -4.39 3.93
CA LEU A 1097 33.54 -2.98 4.13
C LEU A 1097 34.46 -2.44 5.23
N ALA A 1098 35.12 -1.31 5.01
CA ALA A 1098 35.82 -0.63 6.10
C ALA A 1098 34.80 -0.01 7.08
N ASP A 1099 34.89 -0.42 8.34
CA ASP A 1099 33.98 -0.05 9.43
C ASP A 1099 34.78 0.57 10.59
N PRO A 1100 34.42 1.78 11.04
CA PRO A 1100 35.18 2.51 12.06
C PRO A 1100 35.17 1.77 13.40
N ILE A 1101 36.22 1.96 14.20
CA ILE A 1101 36.30 1.39 15.56
C ILE A 1101 35.28 2.11 16.44
N ARG A 1102 34.26 1.36 16.89
CA ARG A 1102 33.27 1.84 17.86
C ARG A 1102 33.64 1.36 19.26
N ALA A 1103 33.45 2.18 20.28
CA ALA A 1103 33.67 1.76 21.66
C ALA A 1103 32.74 0.58 22.01
N ALA A 1104 33.31 -0.53 22.48
CA ALA A 1104 32.57 -1.73 22.86
C ALA A 1104 31.54 -1.41 23.97
N HIS A 1105 30.25 -1.52 23.65
CA HIS A 1105 29.21 -1.53 24.68
C HIS A 1105 29.25 -2.89 25.40
N ARG A 1106 29.42 -2.87 26.72
CA ARG A 1106 29.41 -4.05 27.60
C ARG A 1106 28.04 -4.74 27.54
N GLY A 1107 27.88 -5.64 26.58
CA GLY A 1107 26.77 -6.59 26.49
C GLY A 1107 27.09 -7.91 27.17
N GLU A 1108 27.56 -7.89 28.42
CA GLU A 1108 27.46 -9.07 29.27
C GLU A 1108 26.09 -9.05 29.94
N ARG A 1109 25.18 -9.89 29.44
CA ARG A 1109 24.00 -10.30 30.21
C ARG A 1109 24.52 -10.87 31.54
N ARG A 1110 24.32 -10.13 32.63
CA ARG A 1110 24.33 -10.74 33.97
C ARG A 1110 23.33 -11.88 33.95
N THR A 1111 23.81 -13.09 34.15
CA THR A 1111 23.00 -14.25 34.50
C THR A 1111 22.15 -13.90 35.74
N PRO A 1112 20.85 -14.22 35.75
CA PRO A 1112 20.02 -14.03 36.92
C PRO A 1112 20.29 -15.18 37.89
N ASP A 1113 21.40 -15.09 38.61
CA ASP A 1113 21.64 -15.83 39.85
C ASP A 1113 22.26 -14.87 40.86
N ALA A 1114 21.40 -14.02 41.44
CA ALA A 1114 21.59 -13.37 42.73
C ALA A 1114 20.28 -12.69 43.19
N GLN A 1115 19.54 -13.44 44.01
CA GLN A 1115 18.36 -13.09 44.83
C GLN A 1115 17.00 -12.99 44.13
#